data_AF-A0A945Z997-F1
#
_entry.id   AF-A0A945Z997-F1
#
_cell.length_a   1.000
_cell.length_b   1.000
_cell.length_c   1.000
_cell.angle_alpha   90.00
_cell.angle_beta   90.00
_cell.angle_gamma   90.00
#
_symmetry.space_group_name_H-M   'P 1'
#
loop_
_entity.id
_entity.type
_entity.pdbx_description
1 polymer ?
#
loop_
_entity_poly.entity_id
_entity_poly.type
_entity_poly.pdbx_seq_one_letter_code
_entity_poly.pdbx_strand_id
1 'polypeptide(L)'
;MNSSLLNKLILIAFVFLQYGCRKEFAPPSVENQILAPLFHTSLSINKIVPDSLHETDGNDLVSLVYRRTLYDAAMESFQELETREFNETAKLQSLSLGSKTAVRSVSLGQIAVAEGGATGAFIIAQHGNNSIIPPIPGLSYGPIAVDGTAFFETVTLDSGYMDVTISNGFPTGISNVDFEIRNESDNSLVGNETFANVAAGSQETKTIDLTGKTVEGSLLGNILNFDINGTGITAVLIDTTDKITVTITVRDTKVNSATAVFPAQNLIELYDTNTMKNVQDLRLTGSTAKTGLIQLRVVSTIEDTMYFDYFVPSVTKNGVPLELHETINPAPSGGSTQREFLIDVGGYDFDLTGFPKVNHYNAFYSELVGRIDSTGEVVTLSLSDSILVFVKLKDFVPEYVEGYLGNTSVSVGPETVPFELFKAFKGGSLEFEEVEISVGVTNGNGVPFNVDVEQLEAVNSKSGDAVSIDLSTLGNPLVIDRAEGVFTTSEETWSLSNSANLTEALNIFPDALNFEMAIESNPQNDTSDLTQFAVDSNSLIAFTEVEIPLSLIADDLIIEDTSSFSGSSITVPEGLNSGSLYFIIDNSFDLQAAIEVEFLTESGDLLEAIAYENPIAASDGTPIRTILEWEFQAEDLSAILASKNIVFRATLNTRGLNEYKKIYSTQSIEAKMTVRFNYNFE
;
A
#
# COMPACT_ATOMS: atom_id res chain seq x y z
N MET A 1 8.01 95.00 77.79
CA MET A 1 9.08 96.01 77.88
C MET A 1 10.29 95.40 77.20
N ASN A 2 10.60 95.84 75.97
CA ASN A 2 11.48 96.98 75.70
C ASN A 2 12.86 96.73 76.32
N SER A 3 13.99 96.85 75.65
CA SER A 3 14.36 97.39 74.34
C SER A 3 15.85 96.99 74.26
N SER A 4 16.43 96.70 73.10
CA SER A 4 16.95 97.69 72.15
C SER A 4 18.41 97.36 71.92
N LEU A 5 18.79 97.38 70.64
CA LEU A 5 19.99 98.06 70.12
C LEU A 5 21.36 97.68 70.75
N LEU A 6 22.46 97.52 70.03
CA LEU A 6 22.85 97.81 68.67
C LEU A 6 24.38 97.70 68.73
N ASN A 7 24.96 96.95 67.80
CA ASN A 7 26.35 97.05 67.33
C ASN A 7 27.47 97.32 68.35
N LYS A 8 28.43 96.39 68.39
CA LYS A 8 29.83 96.61 67.96
C LYS A 8 30.55 95.27 68.10
N LEU A 9 30.89 94.55 67.02
CA LEU A 9 31.77 94.94 65.92
C LEU A 9 33.15 95.40 66.46
N ILE A 10 34.17 94.65 66.02
CA ILE A 10 35.51 95.14 65.67
C ILE A 10 36.60 95.04 66.75
N LEU A 11 37.35 93.94 66.59
CA LEU A 11 38.79 93.97 66.27
C LEU A 11 39.73 94.15 67.48
N ILE A 12 40.51 93.11 67.76
CA ILE A 12 41.99 93.08 67.63
C ILE A 12 42.54 91.93 68.48
N ALA A 13 43.59 91.29 67.95
CA ALA A 13 44.47 90.30 68.56
C ALA A 13 43.84 88.91 68.75
N PHE A 14 44.01 88.00 67.79
CA PHE A 14 45.26 87.26 67.57
C PHE A 14 45.68 86.53 68.85
N VAL A 15 45.80 85.20 68.72
CA VAL A 15 46.44 84.22 69.62
C VAL A 15 45.44 83.26 70.29
N PHE A 16 45.45 81.96 70.02
CA PHE A 16 46.32 81.09 69.20
C PHE A 16 45.63 79.71 69.18
N LEU A 17 45.74 78.96 68.06
CA LEU A 17 45.86 77.48 67.99
C LEU A 17 44.76 76.62 68.68
N GLN A 18 44.06 75.66 68.06
CA GLN A 18 44.27 74.82 66.88
C GLN A 18 42.91 74.26 66.43
N TYR A 19 42.76 73.94 65.15
CA TYR A 19 42.59 72.57 64.63
C TYR A 19 42.42 72.67 63.12
N GLY A 20 43.28 71.95 62.40
CA GLY A 20 43.42 72.03 60.94
C GLY A 20 42.25 71.40 60.19
N CYS A 21 41.92 72.00 59.05
CA CYS A 21 41.10 71.42 58.00
C CYS A 21 42.04 71.14 56.80
N ARG A 22 42.29 69.85 56.53
CA ARG A 22 42.91 69.40 55.27
C ARG A 22 41.91 69.66 54.14
N LYS A 23 42.31 70.40 53.10
CA LYS A 23 41.68 70.32 51.79
C LYS A 23 42.19 69.04 51.13
N GLU A 24 41.33 68.04 50.97
CA GLU A 24 41.57 66.95 50.01
C GLU A 24 41.52 67.55 48.60
N PHE A 25 42.59 67.32 47.84
CA PHE A 25 42.58 67.51 46.40
C PHE A 25 41.81 66.33 45.82
N ALA A 26 40.72 66.59 45.09
CA ALA A 26 40.15 65.58 44.19
C ALA A 26 41.23 65.22 43.15
N PRO A 27 41.45 63.92 42.86
CA PRO A 27 42.40 63.52 41.83
C PRO A 27 41.98 64.10 40.46
N PRO A 28 42.93 64.42 39.57
CA PRO A 28 42.61 64.89 38.22
C PRO A 28 42.02 63.73 37.40
N SER A 29 40.76 63.86 36.96
CA SER A 29 40.19 62.94 35.97
C SER A 29 40.85 63.18 34.61
N VAL A 30 41.52 62.17 34.07
CA VAL A 30 42.12 62.23 32.74
C VAL A 30 41.16 61.60 31.74
N GLU A 31 40.60 62.41 30.86
CA GLU A 31 39.82 61.92 29.71
C GLU A 31 40.78 61.22 28.73
N ASN A 32 40.61 59.91 28.56
CA ASN A 32 41.39 59.11 27.63
C ASN A 32 40.50 58.60 26.48
N GLN A 33 41.03 58.63 25.26
CA GLN A 33 40.37 58.11 24.06
C GLN A 33 41.07 56.85 23.56
N ILE A 34 40.32 55.77 23.35
CA ILE A 34 40.85 54.51 22.76
C ILE A 34 40.04 54.19 21.49
N LEU A 35 40.74 54.01 20.36
CA LEU A 35 40.15 53.54 19.10
C LEU A 35 40.41 52.04 18.95
N ALA A 36 39.35 51.25 18.79
CA ALA A 36 39.43 49.80 18.60
C ALA A 36 38.64 49.34 17.36
N PRO A 37 39.21 48.46 16.51
CA PRO A 37 38.43 47.80 15.45
C PRO A 37 37.52 46.73 16.06
N LEU A 38 36.25 46.70 15.63
CA LEU A 38 35.29 45.69 16.08
C LEU A 38 35.17 44.55 15.07
N PHE A 39 34.93 44.87 13.80
CA PHE A 39 34.92 43.88 12.73
C PHE A 39 35.27 44.48 11.37
N HIS A 40 35.57 43.60 10.43
CA HIS A 40 35.76 43.89 9.02
C HIS A 40 35.13 42.76 8.21
N THR A 41 34.27 43.10 7.25
CA THR A 41 33.56 42.13 6.40
C THR A 41 33.39 42.67 4.97
N SER A 42 33.18 41.75 4.03
CA SER A 42 32.86 42.06 2.65
C SER A 42 31.72 41.16 2.16
N LEU A 43 30.65 41.79 1.68
CA LEU A 43 29.40 41.19 1.26
C LEU A 43 29.20 41.48 -0.23
N SER A 44 29.17 40.42 -1.06
CA SER A 44 28.67 40.49 -2.43
C SER A 44 27.21 40.04 -2.47
N ILE A 45 26.51 40.28 -3.58
CA ILE A 45 25.11 39.87 -3.71
C ILE A 45 24.92 38.35 -3.54
N ASN A 46 25.86 37.53 -4.01
CA ASN A 46 25.85 36.07 -3.83
C ASN A 46 26.00 35.64 -2.35
N LYS A 47 26.47 36.52 -1.47
CA LYS A 47 26.50 36.26 -0.02
C LYS A 47 25.28 36.80 0.71
N ILE A 48 24.51 37.68 0.06
CA ILE A 48 23.30 38.32 0.60
C ILE A 48 22.08 37.49 0.24
N VAL A 49 22.00 37.00 -1.00
CA VAL A 49 20.94 36.10 -1.48
C VAL A 49 21.45 34.66 -1.39
N PRO A 50 20.68 33.72 -0.80
CA PRO A 50 21.06 32.31 -0.75
C PRO A 50 21.35 31.73 -2.14
N ASP A 51 22.33 30.84 -2.25
CA ASP A 51 22.71 30.14 -3.50
C ASP A 51 21.53 29.42 -4.16
N SER A 52 20.51 29.01 -3.39
CA SER A 52 19.30 28.36 -3.90
C SER A 52 18.30 29.32 -4.57
N LEU A 53 18.53 30.63 -4.47
CA LEU A 53 17.60 31.67 -4.91
C LEU A 53 18.22 32.62 -5.95
N HIS A 54 19.42 32.33 -6.45
CA HIS A 54 20.04 33.17 -7.47
C HIS A 54 20.85 32.39 -8.50
N GLU A 55 20.85 32.92 -9.72
CA GLU A 55 21.74 32.51 -10.80
C GLU A 55 22.52 33.71 -11.33
N THR A 56 23.62 33.48 -12.04
CA THR A 56 24.44 34.54 -12.63
C THR A 56 24.67 34.22 -14.10
N ASP A 57 24.31 35.16 -14.97
CA ASP A 57 24.45 35.01 -16.41
C ASP A 57 25.92 35.14 -16.88
N GLY A 58 26.15 34.95 -18.18
CA GLY A 58 27.49 35.09 -18.78
C GLY A 58 28.06 36.52 -18.75
N ASN A 59 27.27 37.53 -18.35
CA ASN A 59 27.66 38.93 -18.21
C ASN A 59 27.75 39.37 -16.74
N ASP A 60 27.77 38.43 -15.80
CA ASP A 60 27.78 38.66 -14.36
C ASP A 60 26.50 39.32 -13.80
N LEU A 61 25.41 39.43 -14.57
CA LEU A 61 24.12 39.90 -14.09
C LEU A 61 23.49 38.80 -13.22
N VAL A 62 22.97 39.20 -12.06
CA VAL A 62 22.36 38.26 -11.12
C VAL A 62 20.86 38.23 -11.34
N SER A 63 20.29 37.03 -11.43
CA SER A 63 18.84 36.79 -11.43
C SER A 63 18.41 36.13 -10.13
N LEU A 64 17.24 36.48 -9.61
CA LEU A 64 16.57 35.74 -8.55
C LEU A 64 15.76 34.61 -9.17
N VAL A 65 15.93 33.39 -8.69
CA VAL A 65 15.17 32.22 -9.15
C VAL A 65 14.40 31.61 -7.99
N TYR A 66 13.09 31.50 -8.12
CA TYR A 66 12.22 30.95 -7.09
C TYR A 66 11.18 30.03 -7.70
N ARG A 67 11.25 28.74 -7.34
CA ARG A 67 10.27 27.73 -7.73
C ARG A 67 9.43 27.32 -6.53
N ARG A 68 8.10 27.32 -6.70
CA ARG A 68 7.14 26.94 -5.67
C ARG A 68 6.15 25.93 -6.21
N THR A 69 6.08 24.77 -5.54
CA THR A 69 5.01 23.81 -5.75
C THR A 69 3.67 24.40 -5.31
N LEU A 70 2.72 24.40 -6.24
CA LEU A 70 1.32 24.78 -6.01
C LEU A 70 0.54 23.56 -5.54
N TYR A 71 0.67 22.45 -6.27
CA TYR A 71 -0.02 21.19 -6.00
C TYR A 71 0.91 20.01 -6.27
N ASP A 72 0.84 18.99 -5.41
CA ASP A 72 1.59 17.74 -5.55
C ASP A 72 0.62 16.58 -5.32
N ALA A 73 0.17 15.98 -6.41
CA ALA A 73 -0.61 14.75 -6.37
C ALA A 73 0.31 13.57 -6.64
N ALA A 74 0.86 13.00 -5.58
CA ALA A 74 1.22 11.60 -5.62
C ALA A 74 -0.05 10.77 -5.89
N MET A 75 0.09 9.62 -6.54
CA MET A 75 -1.00 8.64 -6.57
C MET A 75 -1.21 7.94 -5.20
N GLU A 76 -0.96 8.65 -4.10
CA GLU A 76 -1.34 8.34 -2.73
C GLU A 76 -2.86 8.48 -2.56
N SER A 77 -3.61 7.72 -3.34
CA SER A 77 -5.00 7.33 -3.15
C SER A 77 -5.41 6.46 -4.35
N PHE A 78 -4.62 5.44 -4.71
CA PHE A 78 -5.25 4.29 -5.34
C PHE A 78 -6.40 3.88 -4.41
N GLN A 79 -7.63 4.06 -4.87
CA GLN A 79 -8.78 3.59 -4.11
C GLN A 79 -8.62 2.09 -3.93
N GLU A 80 -9.02 1.59 -2.76
CA GLU A 80 -8.99 0.15 -2.50
C GLU A 80 -9.74 -0.59 -3.60
N LEU A 81 -9.03 -1.48 -4.32
CA LEU A 81 -9.62 -2.29 -5.37
C LEU A 81 -10.00 -3.64 -4.80
N GLU A 82 -11.27 -3.76 -4.40
CA GLU A 82 -11.79 -5.03 -3.90
C GLU A 82 -12.39 -5.89 -5.02
N THR A 83 -12.43 -7.20 -4.84
CA THR A 83 -13.23 -8.08 -5.71
C THR A 83 -14.67 -8.19 -5.23
N ARG A 84 -15.54 -8.72 -6.09
CA ARG A 84 -16.76 -9.34 -5.58
C ARG A 84 -16.41 -10.47 -4.61
N GLU A 85 -17.27 -10.65 -3.61
CA GLU A 85 -17.25 -11.89 -2.84
C GLU A 85 -17.77 -12.99 -3.78
N PHE A 86 -16.90 -13.93 -4.09
CA PHE A 86 -17.29 -15.21 -4.66
C PHE A 86 -17.93 -16.04 -3.55
N ASN A 87 -19.13 -16.55 -3.79
CA ASN A 87 -19.86 -17.40 -2.85
C ASN A 87 -20.53 -18.52 -3.64
N GLU A 88 -20.02 -19.74 -3.51
CA GLU A 88 -20.55 -20.91 -4.20
C GLU A 88 -20.77 -22.08 -3.25
N THR A 89 -21.90 -22.76 -3.45
CA THR A 89 -22.20 -24.03 -2.79
C THR A 89 -21.84 -25.16 -3.74
N ALA A 90 -20.72 -25.81 -3.49
CA ALA A 90 -20.36 -27.02 -4.20
C ALA A 90 -20.91 -28.23 -3.45
N LYS A 91 -21.78 -29.00 -4.09
CA LYS A 91 -22.13 -30.34 -3.64
C LYS A 91 -21.05 -31.33 -4.07
N LEU A 92 -20.95 -32.44 -3.35
CA LEU A 92 -20.12 -33.56 -3.80
C LEU A 92 -20.55 -33.98 -5.21
N GLN A 93 -19.61 -33.99 -6.15
CA GLN A 93 -19.92 -34.29 -7.56
C GLN A 93 -20.02 -35.80 -7.83
N SER A 94 -19.19 -36.58 -7.13
CA SER A 94 -19.18 -38.03 -7.21
C SER A 94 -18.57 -38.62 -5.94
N LEU A 95 -19.00 -39.83 -5.62
CA LEU A 95 -18.41 -40.65 -4.56
C LEU A 95 -18.18 -42.05 -5.10
N SER A 96 -17.01 -42.62 -4.83
CA SER A 96 -16.69 -44.01 -5.20
C SER A 96 -15.98 -44.75 -4.05
N LEU A 97 -16.21 -46.05 -3.97
CA LEU A 97 -15.67 -46.94 -2.93
C LEU A 97 -14.58 -47.90 -3.46
N GLY A 98 -14.21 -47.77 -4.75
CA GLY A 98 -13.33 -48.72 -5.44
C GLY A 98 -13.96 -50.10 -5.63
N SER A 99 -13.22 -51.05 -6.24
CA SER A 99 -13.71 -52.42 -6.44
C SER A 99 -13.44 -53.30 -5.21
N LYS A 100 -14.42 -54.13 -4.84
CA LYS A 100 -14.35 -55.02 -3.66
C LYS A 100 -14.79 -56.43 -4.05
N THR A 101 -14.13 -57.45 -3.48
CA THR A 101 -14.40 -58.86 -3.79
C THR A 101 -14.63 -59.67 -2.52
N ALA A 102 -15.67 -60.51 -2.52
CA ALA A 102 -15.97 -61.49 -1.49
C ALA A 102 -16.04 -62.90 -2.10
N VAL A 103 -15.48 -63.90 -1.41
CA VAL A 103 -15.48 -65.29 -1.87
C VAL A 103 -16.19 -66.17 -0.84
N ARG A 104 -17.08 -67.05 -1.31
CA ARG A 104 -17.75 -68.08 -0.52
C ARG A 104 -17.67 -69.41 -1.23
N SER A 105 -17.66 -70.51 -0.47
CA SER A 105 -17.63 -71.84 -1.05
C SER A 105 -18.48 -72.82 -0.24
N VAL A 106 -19.05 -73.80 -0.93
CA VAL A 106 -19.77 -74.93 -0.35
C VAL A 106 -19.21 -76.21 -0.93
N SER A 107 -18.94 -77.19 -0.06
CA SER A 107 -18.42 -78.50 -0.49
C SER A 107 -19.53 -79.45 -0.94
N LEU A 108 -19.17 -80.40 -1.80
CA LEU A 108 -20.04 -81.48 -2.26
C LEU A 108 -20.57 -82.30 -1.07
N GLY A 109 -19.74 -82.52 -0.05
CA GLY A 109 -20.15 -83.18 1.19
C GLY A 109 -21.22 -82.40 1.96
N GLN A 110 -21.10 -81.08 2.06
CA GLN A 110 -22.11 -80.24 2.72
C GLN A 110 -23.44 -80.26 1.96
N ILE A 111 -23.40 -80.21 0.63
CA ILE A 111 -24.61 -80.34 -0.21
C ILE A 111 -25.22 -81.74 -0.07
N ALA A 112 -24.40 -82.79 -0.05
CA ALA A 112 -24.87 -84.17 0.12
C ALA A 112 -25.53 -84.39 1.49
N VAL A 113 -24.99 -83.77 2.55
CA VAL A 113 -25.62 -83.79 3.89
C VAL A 113 -26.94 -83.01 3.88
N ALA A 114 -26.99 -81.85 3.21
CA ALA A 114 -28.18 -81.01 3.14
C ALA A 114 -29.32 -81.65 2.31
N GLU A 115 -29.00 -82.43 1.27
CA GLU A 115 -29.99 -83.22 0.52
C GLU A 115 -30.64 -84.29 1.39
N GLY A 116 -29.87 -84.94 2.28
CA GLY A 116 -30.38 -85.81 3.34
C GLY A 116 -31.06 -87.12 2.88
N GLY A 117 -31.06 -87.40 1.57
CA GLY A 117 -31.68 -88.55 0.95
C GLY A 117 -30.69 -89.67 0.63
N ALA A 118 -31.18 -90.67 -0.13
CA ALA A 118 -30.37 -91.84 -0.51
C ALA A 118 -29.17 -91.43 -1.39
N THR A 119 -29.30 -90.37 -2.18
CA THR A 119 -28.25 -89.90 -3.09
C THR A 119 -27.16 -89.14 -2.34
N GLY A 120 -27.52 -88.29 -1.38
CA GLY A 120 -26.57 -87.65 -0.48
C GLY A 120 -25.77 -88.66 0.35
N ALA A 121 -26.47 -89.65 0.93
CA ALA A 121 -25.81 -90.75 1.66
C ALA A 121 -24.86 -91.56 0.76
N PHE A 122 -25.22 -91.78 -0.51
CA PHE A 122 -24.36 -92.42 -1.50
C PHE A 122 -23.11 -91.57 -1.78
N ILE A 123 -23.24 -90.27 -2.04
CA ILE A 123 -22.10 -89.37 -2.28
C ILE A 123 -21.13 -89.40 -1.10
N ILE A 124 -21.64 -89.33 0.14
CA ILE A 124 -20.82 -89.40 1.36
C ILE A 124 -20.11 -90.75 1.47
N ALA A 125 -20.82 -91.86 1.26
CA ALA A 125 -20.26 -93.21 1.37
C ALA A 125 -19.23 -93.53 0.28
N GLN A 126 -19.31 -92.86 -0.86
CA GLN A 126 -18.40 -93.05 -1.99
C GLN A 126 -17.20 -92.09 -2.01
N HIS A 127 -17.02 -91.29 -0.96
CA HIS A 127 -15.85 -90.43 -0.83
C HIS A 127 -14.53 -91.20 -1.01
N GLY A 128 -13.66 -90.73 -1.92
CA GLY A 128 -12.37 -91.33 -2.24
C GLY A 128 -12.44 -92.51 -3.23
N ASN A 129 -13.62 -92.87 -3.73
CA ASN A 129 -13.83 -93.94 -4.70
C ASN A 129 -14.31 -93.40 -6.04
N ASN A 130 -14.04 -94.14 -7.12
CA ASN A 130 -14.59 -93.86 -8.45
C ASN A 130 -15.98 -94.48 -8.57
N SER A 131 -17.00 -93.63 -8.70
CA SER A 131 -18.40 -94.05 -8.77
C SER A 131 -19.19 -93.18 -9.76
N ILE A 132 -20.32 -93.71 -10.24
CA ILE A 132 -21.24 -92.95 -11.11
C ILE A 132 -22.09 -92.05 -10.22
N ILE A 133 -22.12 -90.74 -10.53
CA ILE A 133 -23.01 -89.79 -9.85
C ILE A 133 -24.32 -89.71 -10.65
N PRO A 134 -25.47 -90.10 -10.07
CA PRO A 134 -26.75 -89.90 -10.73
C PRO A 134 -27.11 -88.41 -10.81
N PRO A 135 -27.91 -87.96 -11.80
CA PRO A 135 -28.42 -86.60 -11.83
C PRO A 135 -29.25 -86.28 -10.59
N ILE A 136 -29.08 -85.09 -10.02
CA ILE A 136 -29.82 -84.62 -8.84
C ILE A 136 -30.43 -83.26 -9.14
N PRO A 137 -31.72 -83.19 -9.47
CA PRO A 137 -32.36 -81.92 -9.76
C PRO A 137 -32.86 -81.23 -8.48
N GLY A 138 -33.03 -79.91 -8.54
CA GLY A 138 -33.79 -79.15 -7.56
C GLY A 138 -33.09 -78.95 -6.21
N LEU A 139 -31.76 -78.96 -6.18
CA LEU A 139 -31.01 -78.68 -4.96
C LEU A 139 -31.04 -77.19 -4.64
N SER A 140 -31.02 -76.86 -3.35
CA SER A 140 -30.90 -75.49 -2.88
C SER A 140 -29.90 -75.42 -1.73
N TYR A 141 -29.25 -74.27 -1.57
CA TYR A 141 -28.27 -74.07 -0.52
C TYR A 141 -28.21 -72.60 -0.10
N GLY A 142 -28.29 -72.36 1.20
CA GLY A 142 -28.32 -71.03 1.80
C GLY A 142 -29.43 -70.88 2.86
N PRO A 143 -29.53 -69.69 3.49
CA PRO A 143 -28.69 -68.50 3.28
C PRO A 143 -27.27 -68.65 3.86
N ILE A 144 -26.28 -68.07 3.17
CA ILE A 144 -24.90 -67.94 3.65
C ILE A 144 -24.59 -66.47 3.89
N ALA A 145 -24.07 -66.14 5.07
CA ALA A 145 -23.58 -64.81 5.36
C ALA A 145 -22.39 -64.42 4.47
N VAL A 146 -22.54 -63.31 3.75
CA VAL A 146 -21.52 -62.61 2.99
C VAL A 146 -21.20 -61.35 3.77
N ASP A 147 -19.97 -61.29 4.29
CA ASP A 147 -19.49 -60.18 5.12
C ASP A 147 -18.71 -59.20 4.22
N GLY A 148 -19.35 -58.07 3.97
CA GLY A 148 -18.82 -56.88 3.32
C GLY A 148 -18.57 -55.71 4.29
N THR A 149 -18.75 -55.91 5.60
CA THR A 149 -18.58 -54.85 6.62
C THR A 149 -17.15 -54.32 6.71
N ALA A 150 -16.17 -55.10 6.23
CA ALA A 150 -14.80 -54.65 6.02
C ALA A 150 -14.64 -53.54 4.97
N PHE A 151 -15.70 -53.23 4.21
CA PHE A 151 -15.66 -52.29 3.09
C PHE A 151 -16.67 -51.15 3.24
N PHE A 152 -17.90 -51.46 3.64
CA PHE A 152 -18.95 -50.49 3.91
C PHE A 152 -19.99 -51.10 4.86
N GLU A 153 -20.65 -50.27 5.66
CA GLU A 153 -21.80 -50.67 6.46
C GLU A 153 -23.09 -50.59 5.64
N THR A 154 -23.25 -49.52 4.87
CA THR A 154 -24.37 -49.34 3.94
C THR A 154 -23.96 -48.46 2.77
N VAL A 155 -24.46 -48.77 1.58
CA VAL A 155 -24.25 -47.98 0.37
C VAL A 155 -25.54 -47.89 -0.43
N THR A 156 -25.91 -46.69 -0.83
CA THR A 156 -26.97 -46.44 -1.81
C THR A 156 -26.33 -46.03 -3.12
N LEU A 157 -26.50 -46.86 -4.15
CA LEU A 157 -25.84 -46.69 -5.45
C LEU A 157 -26.68 -45.81 -6.37
N ASP A 158 -26.01 -44.87 -7.03
CA ASP A 158 -26.52 -44.28 -8.27
C ASP A 158 -26.38 -45.30 -9.40
N SER A 159 -25.17 -45.83 -9.58
CA SER A 159 -24.85 -46.86 -10.56
C SER A 159 -23.70 -47.76 -10.07
N GLY A 160 -23.62 -48.97 -10.62
CA GLY A 160 -22.56 -49.93 -10.32
C GLY A 160 -22.91 -51.34 -10.78
N TYR A 161 -21.91 -52.22 -10.81
CA TYR A 161 -22.08 -53.61 -11.25
C TYR A 161 -21.59 -54.59 -10.20
N MET A 162 -22.27 -55.73 -10.12
CA MET A 162 -21.84 -56.90 -9.34
C MET A 162 -21.59 -58.07 -10.29
N ASP A 163 -20.34 -58.49 -10.40
CA ASP A 163 -19.95 -59.70 -11.11
C ASP A 163 -20.02 -60.89 -10.15
N VAL A 164 -20.89 -61.85 -10.47
CA VAL A 164 -21.03 -63.11 -9.75
C VAL A 164 -20.38 -64.21 -10.58
N THR A 165 -19.31 -64.81 -10.04
CA THR A 165 -18.60 -65.92 -10.68
C THR A 165 -18.85 -67.21 -9.90
N ILE A 166 -19.40 -68.21 -10.55
CA ILE A 166 -19.58 -69.55 -10.00
C ILE A 166 -18.50 -70.46 -10.60
N SER A 167 -17.57 -70.91 -9.75
CA SER A 167 -16.57 -71.92 -10.09
C SER A 167 -17.03 -73.28 -9.58
N ASN A 168 -17.20 -74.22 -10.49
CA ASN A 168 -17.66 -75.57 -10.19
C ASN A 168 -16.45 -76.51 -10.04
N GLY A 169 -16.05 -76.80 -8.81
CA GLY A 169 -15.02 -77.79 -8.50
C GLY A 169 -15.50 -79.24 -8.48
N PHE A 170 -16.80 -79.50 -8.71
CA PHE A 170 -17.33 -80.86 -8.69
C PHE A 170 -16.84 -81.69 -9.89
N PRO A 171 -16.84 -83.03 -9.78
CA PRO A 171 -16.40 -83.92 -10.86
C PRO A 171 -17.45 -84.07 -11.98
N THR A 172 -18.56 -83.34 -11.90
CA THR A 172 -19.63 -83.26 -12.90
C THR A 172 -20.13 -81.83 -13.05
N GLY A 173 -20.72 -81.50 -14.21
CA GLY A 173 -21.33 -80.20 -14.44
C GLY A 173 -22.55 -79.96 -13.56
N ILE A 174 -22.82 -78.68 -13.30
CA ILE A 174 -24.05 -78.20 -12.65
C ILE A 174 -24.84 -77.34 -13.65
N SER A 175 -26.16 -77.35 -13.56
CA SER A 175 -27.04 -76.55 -14.43
C SER A 175 -28.16 -75.88 -13.65
N ASN A 176 -28.87 -74.95 -14.30
CA ASN A 176 -30.02 -74.23 -13.73
C ASN A 176 -29.74 -73.61 -12.35
N VAL A 177 -28.56 -72.99 -12.19
CA VAL A 177 -28.16 -72.38 -10.93
C VAL A 177 -28.83 -71.03 -10.79
N ASP A 178 -29.83 -70.93 -9.92
CA ASP A 178 -30.54 -69.70 -9.60
C ASP A 178 -29.90 -69.05 -8.37
N PHE A 179 -29.05 -68.06 -8.60
CA PHE A 179 -28.34 -67.32 -7.56
C PHE A 179 -29.11 -66.07 -7.17
N GLU A 180 -29.15 -65.77 -5.87
CA GLU A 180 -29.76 -64.59 -5.32
C GLU A 180 -28.93 -64.03 -4.16
N ILE A 181 -28.83 -62.70 -4.04
CA ILE A 181 -28.22 -62.00 -2.93
C ILE A 181 -29.16 -60.95 -2.34
N ARG A 182 -29.25 -60.92 -1.00
CA ARG A 182 -30.17 -60.07 -0.23
C ARG A 182 -29.45 -59.34 0.91
N ASN A 183 -30.00 -58.21 1.34
CA ASN A 183 -29.57 -57.55 2.59
C ASN A 183 -30.00 -58.39 3.79
N GLU A 184 -29.12 -58.52 4.80
CA GLU A 184 -29.40 -59.35 5.97
C GLU A 184 -30.44 -58.70 6.90
N SER A 185 -30.45 -57.36 7.02
CA SER A 185 -31.30 -56.68 8.00
C SER A 185 -32.80 -56.75 7.67
N ASP A 186 -33.14 -56.58 6.38
CA ASP A 186 -34.53 -56.39 5.91
C ASP A 186 -34.94 -57.39 4.83
N ASN A 187 -34.04 -58.29 4.42
CA ASN A 187 -34.23 -59.30 3.39
C ASN A 187 -34.57 -58.73 1.99
N SER A 188 -34.29 -57.44 1.74
CA SER A 188 -34.48 -56.80 0.44
C SER A 188 -33.53 -57.38 -0.62
N LEU A 189 -34.02 -57.48 -1.86
CA LEU A 189 -33.27 -58.07 -2.97
C LEU A 189 -32.22 -57.09 -3.52
N VAL A 190 -30.95 -57.47 -3.40
CA VAL A 190 -29.82 -56.74 -3.99
C VAL A 190 -29.65 -57.14 -5.45
N GLY A 191 -29.70 -58.44 -5.76
CA GLY A 191 -29.54 -58.93 -7.13
C GLY A 191 -29.80 -60.43 -7.27
N ASN A 192 -30.10 -60.88 -8.49
CA ASN A 192 -30.26 -62.29 -8.83
C ASN A 192 -29.81 -62.57 -10.28
N GLU A 193 -29.36 -63.80 -10.54
CA GLU A 193 -28.94 -64.27 -11.86
C GLU A 193 -29.11 -65.78 -12.01
N THR A 194 -29.24 -66.25 -13.25
CA THR A 194 -29.33 -67.68 -13.57
C THR A 194 -28.16 -68.14 -14.45
N PHE A 195 -27.49 -69.21 -14.02
CA PHE A 195 -26.44 -69.87 -14.78
C PHE A 195 -27.00 -71.16 -15.40
N ALA A 196 -27.12 -71.15 -16.72
CA ALA A 196 -27.70 -72.28 -17.46
C ALA A 196 -26.88 -73.57 -17.28
N ASN A 197 -25.55 -73.49 -17.33
CA ASN A 197 -24.65 -74.61 -17.14
C ASN A 197 -23.25 -74.14 -16.74
N VAL A 198 -22.65 -74.77 -15.74
CA VAL A 198 -21.25 -74.61 -15.34
C VAL A 198 -20.61 -75.99 -15.38
N ALA A 199 -19.73 -76.22 -16.36
CA ALA A 199 -19.10 -77.52 -16.56
C ALA A 199 -18.20 -77.93 -15.37
N ALA A 200 -17.87 -79.23 -15.29
CA ALA A 200 -16.96 -79.73 -14.26
C ALA A 200 -15.59 -79.06 -14.38
N GLY A 201 -15.07 -78.51 -13.29
CA GLY A 201 -13.78 -77.82 -13.23
C GLY A 201 -13.73 -76.46 -13.93
N SER A 202 -14.86 -75.93 -14.42
CA SER A 202 -14.92 -74.61 -15.08
C SER A 202 -15.56 -73.54 -14.18
N GLN A 203 -15.54 -72.30 -14.65
CA GLN A 203 -16.27 -71.20 -14.02
C GLN A 203 -17.09 -70.43 -15.05
N GLU A 204 -18.16 -69.82 -14.59
CA GLU A 204 -19.00 -68.90 -15.38
C GLU A 204 -19.21 -67.61 -14.58
N THR A 205 -19.27 -66.48 -15.28
CA THR A 205 -19.47 -65.15 -14.68
C THR A 205 -20.71 -64.49 -15.27
N LYS A 206 -21.54 -63.91 -14.41
CA LYS A 206 -22.68 -63.06 -14.76
C LYS A 206 -22.54 -61.71 -14.09
N THR A 207 -23.09 -60.67 -14.71
CA THR A 207 -23.03 -59.29 -14.22
C THR A 207 -24.44 -58.81 -13.89
N ILE A 208 -24.64 -58.39 -12.65
CA ILE A 208 -25.87 -57.78 -12.14
C ILE A 208 -25.70 -56.26 -12.13
N ASP A 209 -26.72 -55.54 -12.61
CA ASP A 209 -26.81 -54.09 -12.48
C ASP A 209 -27.33 -53.71 -11.08
N LEU A 210 -26.58 -52.86 -10.38
CA LEU A 210 -26.91 -52.38 -9.03
C LEU A 210 -27.47 -50.95 -9.02
N THR A 211 -27.79 -50.37 -10.18
CA THR A 211 -28.34 -49.01 -10.31
C THR A 211 -29.56 -48.81 -9.40
N GLY A 212 -29.50 -47.78 -8.56
CA GLY A 212 -30.57 -47.43 -7.61
C GLY A 212 -30.76 -48.39 -6.43
N LYS A 213 -29.86 -49.35 -6.21
CA LYS A 213 -29.95 -50.31 -5.10
C LYS A 213 -29.28 -49.80 -3.84
N THR A 214 -29.83 -50.19 -2.69
CA THR A 214 -29.17 -50.08 -1.38
C THR A 214 -28.61 -51.44 -1.00
N VAL A 215 -27.32 -51.48 -0.66
CA VAL A 215 -26.57 -52.69 -0.32
C VAL A 215 -25.97 -52.50 1.07
N GLU A 216 -26.21 -53.44 1.96
CA GLU A 216 -25.63 -53.46 3.30
C GLU A 216 -24.31 -54.22 3.32
N GLY A 217 -23.46 -53.93 4.30
CA GLY A 217 -22.23 -54.71 4.55
C GLY A 217 -22.54 -56.15 4.95
N SER A 218 -23.70 -56.39 5.55
CA SER A 218 -24.19 -57.71 5.92
C SER A 218 -25.17 -58.23 4.87
N LEU A 219 -24.74 -59.25 4.12
CA LEU A 219 -25.49 -59.80 2.98
C LEU A 219 -25.76 -61.30 3.17
N LEU A 220 -26.84 -61.79 2.57
CA LEU A 220 -27.19 -63.20 2.51
C LEU A 220 -27.18 -63.69 1.06
N GLY A 221 -26.25 -64.59 0.75
CA GLY A 221 -26.18 -65.30 -0.53
C GLY A 221 -26.99 -66.59 -0.51
N ASN A 222 -27.80 -66.82 -1.54
CA ASN A 222 -28.68 -67.96 -1.69
C ASN A 222 -28.50 -68.60 -3.07
N ILE A 223 -28.49 -69.93 -3.13
CA ILE A 223 -28.76 -70.69 -4.35
C ILE A 223 -30.13 -71.32 -4.18
N LEU A 224 -31.12 -70.77 -4.89
CA LEU A 224 -32.51 -71.18 -4.78
C LEU A 224 -32.78 -72.50 -5.49
N ASN A 225 -32.05 -72.75 -6.58
CA ASN A 225 -32.11 -73.97 -7.38
C ASN A 225 -30.74 -74.24 -8.01
N PHE A 226 -30.33 -75.50 -8.10
CA PHE A 226 -29.33 -75.98 -9.02
C PHE A 226 -29.48 -77.49 -9.22
N ASP A 227 -29.06 -77.96 -10.39
CA ASP A 227 -29.07 -79.36 -10.75
C ASP A 227 -27.64 -79.89 -10.84
N ILE A 228 -27.38 -81.06 -10.27
CA ILE A 228 -26.18 -81.84 -10.58
C ILE A 228 -26.49 -82.68 -11.81
N ASN A 229 -25.77 -82.46 -12.91
CA ASN A 229 -26.08 -83.07 -14.22
C ASN A 229 -25.88 -84.61 -14.23
N GLY A 230 -25.12 -85.14 -13.26
CA GLY A 230 -24.70 -86.55 -13.20
C GLY A 230 -23.65 -86.91 -14.26
N THR A 231 -23.02 -88.07 -14.09
CA THR A 231 -21.88 -88.51 -14.94
C THR A 231 -22.26 -89.54 -16.00
N GLY A 232 -23.55 -89.81 -16.16
CA GLY A 232 -24.07 -90.80 -17.10
C GLY A 232 -23.60 -92.21 -16.75
N ILE A 233 -22.78 -92.82 -17.61
CA ILE A 233 -22.18 -94.15 -17.39
C ILE A 233 -20.72 -94.09 -16.92
N THR A 234 -20.15 -92.89 -16.81
CA THR A 234 -18.73 -92.69 -16.49
C THR A 234 -18.56 -92.61 -14.97
N ALA A 235 -17.75 -93.49 -14.39
CA ALA A 235 -17.36 -93.38 -13.00
C ALA A 235 -16.31 -92.26 -12.83
N VAL A 236 -16.57 -91.33 -11.92
CA VAL A 236 -15.66 -90.24 -11.56
C VAL A 236 -15.24 -90.38 -10.11
N LEU A 237 -14.09 -89.83 -9.74
CA LEU A 237 -13.68 -89.76 -8.35
C LEU A 237 -14.65 -88.86 -7.59
N ILE A 238 -15.29 -89.39 -6.56
CA ILE A 238 -16.14 -88.60 -5.67
C ILE A 238 -15.27 -88.09 -4.53
N ASP A 239 -14.99 -86.79 -4.53
CA ASP A 239 -14.35 -86.10 -3.41
C ASP A 239 -15.36 -85.16 -2.73
N THR A 240 -15.77 -85.50 -1.50
CA THR A 240 -16.73 -84.66 -0.75
C THR A 240 -16.14 -83.30 -0.35
N THR A 241 -14.83 -83.10 -0.54
CA THR A 241 -14.15 -81.82 -0.32
C THR A 241 -14.18 -80.91 -1.55
N ASP A 242 -14.56 -81.41 -2.73
CA ASP A 242 -14.77 -80.60 -3.94
C ASP A 242 -15.80 -79.51 -3.66
N LYS A 243 -15.60 -78.30 -4.21
CA LYS A 243 -16.41 -77.12 -3.85
C LYS A 243 -17.01 -76.42 -5.05
N ILE A 244 -18.22 -75.92 -4.87
CA ILE A 244 -18.69 -74.78 -5.63
C ILE A 244 -18.18 -73.52 -4.92
N THR A 245 -17.49 -72.66 -5.64
CA THR A 245 -16.99 -71.37 -5.13
C THR A 245 -17.71 -70.24 -5.84
N VAL A 246 -18.38 -69.40 -5.08
CA VAL A 246 -19.01 -68.16 -5.55
C VAL A 246 -18.09 -67.00 -5.21
N THR A 247 -17.64 -66.27 -6.22
CA THR A 247 -16.89 -65.03 -6.07
C THR A 247 -17.75 -63.87 -6.52
N ILE A 248 -17.93 -62.89 -5.64
CA ILE A 248 -18.74 -61.70 -5.88
C ILE A 248 -17.79 -60.52 -5.93
N THR A 249 -17.78 -59.77 -7.03
CA THR A 249 -16.98 -58.56 -7.18
C THR A 249 -17.90 -57.39 -7.49
N VAL A 250 -17.87 -56.35 -6.67
CA VAL A 250 -18.56 -55.09 -6.93
C VAL A 250 -17.55 -54.12 -7.54
N ARG A 251 -17.92 -53.47 -8.66
CA ARG A 251 -17.06 -52.52 -9.39
C ARG A 251 -17.85 -51.36 -9.99
N ASP A 252 -17.11 -50.35 -10.41
CA ASP A 252 -17.62 -49.15 -11.10
C ASP A 252 -18.73 -48.43 -10.31
N THR A 253 -18.58 -48.37 -8.98
CA THR A 253 -19.59 -47.81 -8.09
C THR A 253 -19.56 -46.29 -8.10
N LYS A 254 -20.73 -45.71 -8.38
CA LYS A 254 -21.07 -44.32 -8.08
C LYS A 254 -22.13 -44.34 -6.99
N VAL A 255 -21.84 -43.73 -5.84
CA VAL A 255 -22.73 -43.79 -4.68
C VAL A 255 -23.45 -42.46 -4.46
N ASN A 256 -24.74 -42.54 -4.13
CA ASN A 256 -25.55 -41.40 -3.69
C ASN A 256 -25.28 -41.10 -2.22
N SER A 257 -25.13 -42.13 -1.40
CA SER A 257 -24.68 -42.05 -0.01
C SER A 257 -24.06 -43.36 0.44
N ALA A 258 -23.10 -43.31 1.35
CA ALA A 258 -22.52 -44.50 1.97
C ALA A 258 -21.96 -44.21 3.36
N THR A 259 -22.04 -45.21 4.23
CA THR A 259 -21.29 -45.28 5.48
C THR A 259 -20.16 -46.29 5.27
N ALA A 260 -18.95 -45.80 5.05
CA ALA A 260 -17.83 -46.62 4.56
C ALA A 260 -16.48 -45.97 4.87
N VAL A 261 -15.40 -46.72 4.63
CA VAL A 261 -14.05 -46.17 4.54
C VAL A 261 -13.83 -45.67 3.11
N PHE A 262 -13.80 -44.36 2.92
CA PHE A 262 -13.63 -43.76 1.59
C PHE A 262 -12.16 -43.76 1.15
N PRO A 263 -11.86 -44.08 -0.13
CA PRO A 263 -10.53 -43.88 -0.69
C PRO A 263 -10.26 -42.39 -0.91
N ALA A 264 -8.98 -42.03 -1.06
CA ALA A 264 -8.58 -40.68 -1.41
C ALA A 264 -9.19 -40.28 -2.76
N GLN A 265 -9.84 -39.11 -2.80
CA GLN A 265 -10.51 -38.61 -4.00
C GLN A 265 -10.76 -37.10 -3.93
N ASN A 266 -10.76 -36.45 -5.09
CA ASN A 266 -11.25 -35.09 -5.23
C ASN A 266 -12.77 -35.11 -5.08
N LEU A 267 -13.28 -34.23 -4.24
CA LEU A 267 -14.70 -34.11 -3.97
C LEU A 267 -15.31 -32.90 -4.69
N ILE A 268 -14.53 -31.82 -4.80
CA ILE A 268 -14.97 -30.52 -5.31
C ILE A 268 -13.82 -29.85 -6.04
N GLU A 269 -14.14 -29.26 -7.19
CA GLU A 269 -13.26 -28.39 -7.97
C GLU A 269 -14.04 -27.13 -8.33
N LEU A 270 -13.53 -25.97 -7.92
CA LEU A 270 -14.12 -24.66 -8.18
C LEU A 270 -13.10 -23.77 -8.89
N TYR A 271 -13.60 -22.99 -9.85
CA TYR A 271 -12.81 -22.09 -10.66
C TYR A 271 -13.51 -20.74 -10.71
N ASP A 272 -12.79 -19.64 -10.51
CA ASP A 272 -13.35 -18.31 -10.62
C ASP A 272 -12.41 -17.31 -11.32
N THR A 273 -13.02 -16.38 -12.06
CA THR A 273 -12.36 -15.16 -12.50
C THR A 273 -12.84 -14.02 -11.59
N ASN A 274 -12.00 -13.68 -10.62
CA ASN A 274 -12.28 -12.72 -9.55
C ASN A 274 -12.22 -11.28 -10.10
N THR A 275 -13.37 -10.76 -10.53
CA THR A 275 -13.49 -9.39 -11.03
C THR A 275 -13.49 -8.35 -9.90
N MET A 276 -12.68 -7.31 -10.06
CA MET A 276 -12.65 -6.12 -9.20
C MET A 276 -13.95 -5.31 -9.31
N LYS A 277 -14.29 -4.61 -8.24
CA LYS A 277 -15.44 -3.71 -8.13
C LYS A 277 -14.99 -2.26 -8.18
N ASN A 278 -15.92 -1.37 -8.52
CA ASN A 278 -15.74 0.08 -8.50
C ASN A 278 -14.59 0.59 -9.41
N VAL A 279 -14.19 -0.20 -10.40
CA VAL A 279 -13.11 0.10 -11.35
C VAL A 279 -13.53 1.01 -12.51
N GLN A 280 -14.75 1.53 -12.52
CA GLN A 280 -15.28 2.47 -13.53
C GLN A 280 -14.89 2.07 -14.98
N ASP A 281 -14.16 2.92 -15.69
CA ASP A 281 -13.66 2.70 -17.06
C ASP A 281 -12.21 2.17 -17.11
N LEU A 282 -11.58 1.92 -15.96
CA LEU A 282 -10.24 1.33 -15.88
C LEU A 282 -10.20 0.00 -16.64
N ARG A 283 -9.07 -0.26 -17.29
CA ARG A 283 -8.75 -1.58 -17.88
C ARG A 283 -7.33 -1.96 -17.48
N LEU A 284 -7.17 -2.29 -16.21
CA LEU A 284 -5.93 -2.77 -15.64
C LEU A 284 -5.61 -4.15 -16.20
N THR A 285 -4.38 -4.32 -16.68
CA THR A 285 -3.82 -5.58 -17.18
C THR A 285 -2.83 -6.18 -16.20
N GLY A 286 -2.21 -5.34 -15.36
CA GLY A 286 -1.23 -5.78 -14.38
C GLY A 286 -1.20 -4.85 -13.17
N SER A 287 -0.75 -5.37 -12.04
CA SER A 287 -0.52 -4.58 -10.83
C SER A 287 0.47 -5.26 -9.89
N THR A 288 1.21 -4.48 -9.12
CA THR A 288 1.96 -4.98 -7.96
C THR A 288 1.30 -4.47 -6.69
N ALA A 289 1.07 -5.36 -5.73
CA ALA A 289 0.37 -5.07 -4.49
C ALA A 289 1.31 -4.42 -3.47
N LYS A 290 0.94 -3.24 -2.95
CA LYS A 290 1.56 -2.68 -1.74
C LYS A 290 1.03 -3.40 -0.50
N THR A 291 -0.30 -3.54 -0.42
CA THR A 291 -1.04 -4.26 0.63
C THR A 291 -2.24 -4.98 0.05
N GLY A 292 -2.75 -5.99 0.76
CA GLY A 292 -4.01 -6.65 0.41
C GLY A 292 -4.16 -8.00 1.11
N LEU A 293 -5.41 -8.46 1.23
CA LEU A 293 -5.72 -9.76 1.82
C LEU A 293 -6.69 -10.55 0.94
N ILE A 294 -6.31 -11.77 0.58
CA ILE A 294 -7.28 -12.77 0.10
C ILE A 294 -7.88 -13.46 1.33
N GLN A 295 -9.18 -13.26 1.52
CA GLN A 295 -9.99 -13.93 2.53
C GLN A 295 -10.66 -15.15 1.91
N LEU A 296 -10.30 -16.34 2.40
CA LEU A 296 -10.91 -17.61 2.04
C LEU A 296 -11.64 -18.17 3.26
N ARG A 297 -12.97 -18.25 3.21
CA ARG A 297 -13.78 -18.90 4.26
C ARG A 297 -14.46 -20.13 3.69
N VAL A 298 -14.31 -21.25 4.38
CA VAL A 298 -14.86 -22.54 3.99
C VAL A 298 -15.80 -23.03 5.08
N VAL A 299 -17.02 -23.42 4.71
CA VAL A 299 -17.99 -24.10 5.59
C VAL A 299 -18.28 -25.48 4.99
N SER A 300 -18.11 -26.55 5.76
CA SER A 300 -18.24 -27.94 5.30
C SER A 300 -19.26 -28.71 6.14
N THR A 301 -20.08 -29.55 5.50
CA THR A 301 -20.93 -30.56 6.18
C THR A 301 -20.31 -31.96 6.18
N ILE A 302 -19.11 -32.12 5.62
CA ILE A 302 -18.47 -33.42 5.42
C ILE A 302 -17.94 -33.97 6.74
N GLU A 303 -18.34 -35.20 7.10
CA GLU A 303 -17.95 -35.89 8.35
C GLU A 303 -16.50 -36.45 8.33
N ASP A 304 -15.65 -36.00 7.40
CA ASP A 304 -14.23 -36.38 7.31
C ASP A 304 -13.33 -35.14 7.15
N THR A 305 -12.03 -35.33 7.36
CA THR A 305 -11.03 -34.27 7.22
C THR A 305 -10.87 -33.92 5.75
N MET A 306 -11.14 -32.65 5.40
CA MET A 306 -10.92 -32.16 4.05
C MET A 306 -9.58 -31.46 3.94
N TYR A 307 -8.92 -31.68 2.81
CA TYR A 307 -7.73 -30.96 2.38
C TYR A 307 -8.13 -30.02 1.24
N PHE A 308 -7.65 -28.78 1.32
CA PHE A 308 -7.90 -27.74 0.34
C PHE A 308 -6.60 -27.26 -0.27
N ASP A 309 -6.56 -27.25 -1.60
CA ASP A 309 -5.53 -26.64 -2.40
C ASP A 309 -6.15 -25.42 -3.09
N TYR A 310 -5.75 -24.21 -2.68
CA TYR A 310 -6.14 -22.95 -3.31
C TYR A 310 -4.98 -22.41 -4.13
N PHE A 311 -5.19 -22.24 -5.43
CA PHE A 311 -4.16 -21.87 -6.39
C PHE A 311 -4.57 -20.63 -7.18
N VAL A 312 -3.67 -19.65 -7.28
CA VAL A 312 -3.87 -18.44 -8.06
C VAL A 312 -2.69 -18.29 -9.02
N PRO A 313 -2.75 -18.92 -10.21
CA PRO A 313 -1.58 -19.08 -11.10
C PRO A 313 -0.98 -17.76 -11.55
N SER A 314 -1.83 -16.74 -11.73
CA SER A 314 -1.50 -15.46 -12.33
C SER A 314 -1.15 -14.38 -11.29
N VAL A 315 -1.06 -14.77 -10.02
CA VAL A 315 -0.63 -13.92 -8.91
C VAL A 315 0.66 -14.49 -8.34
N THR A 316 1.77 -13.78 -8.53
CA THR A 316 3.11 -14.32 -8.27
C THR A 316 3.94 -13.41 -7.39
N LYS A 317 4.86 -13.97 -6.60
CA LYS A 317 5.88 -13.21 -5.87
C LYS A 317 7.25 -13.74 -6.25
N ASN A 318 8.09 -12.89 -6.84
CA ASN A 318 9.36 -13.31 -7.45
C ASN A 318 9.18 -14.44 -8.49
N GLY A 319 8.09 -14.40 -9.26
CA GLY A 319 7.75 -15.42 -10.26
C GLY A 319 7.20 -16.74 -9.72
N VAL A 320 6.99 -16.87 -8.42
CA VAL A 320 6.36 -18.05 -7.80
C VAL A 320 4.86 -17.79 -7.61
N PRO A 321 3.96 -18.61 -8.19
CA PRO A 321 2.51 -18.49 -8.01
C PRO A 321 2.05 -18.61 -6.55
N LEU A 322 0.93 -17.99 -6.24
CA LEU A 322 0.28 -18.10 -4.93
C LEU A 322 -0.44 -19.46 -4.81
N GLU A 323 0.00 -20.24 -3.83
CA GLU A 323 -0.57 -21.54 -3.46
C GLU A 323 -0.79 -21.60 -1.94
N LEU A 324 -1.93 -22.15 -1.52
CA LEU A 324 -2.25 -22.43 -0.12
C LEU A 324 -2.74 -23.87 0.01
N HIS A 325 -2.11 -24.62 0.91
CA HIS A 325 -2.47 -26.00 1.26
C HIS A 325 -2.93 -26.06 2.70
N GLU A 326 -4.22 -26.32 2.94
CA GLU A 326 -4.81 -26.27 4.27
C GLU A 326 -5.79 -27.40 4.52
N THR A 327 -6.20 -27.56 5.78
CA THR A 327 -7.17 -28.58 6.20
C THR A 327 -8.35 -28.00 6.96
N ILE A 328 -9.49 -28.68 6.91
CA ILE A 328 -10.62 -28.44 7.81
C ILE A 328 -10.91 -29.73 8.58
N ASN A 329 -11.17 -29.60 9.87
CA ASN A 329 -11.59 -30.75 10.69
C ASN A 329 -12.94 -31.29 10.21
N PRO A 330 -13.26 -32.56 10.48
CA PRO A 330 -14.57 -33.14 10.20
C PRO A 330 -15.73 -32.33 10.77
N ALA A 331 -16.85 -32.28 10.04
CA ALA A 331 -18.10 -31.77 10.57
C ALA A 331 -18.72 -32.75 11.58
N PRO A 332 -19.42 -32.27 12.63
CA PRO A 332 -20.24 -33.12 13.47
C PRO A 332 -21.43 -33.67 12.67
N SER A 333 -21.92 -34.85 13.03
CA SER A 333 -23.01 -35.48 12.28
C SER A 333 -24.27 -34.62 12.23
N GLY A 334 -24.80 -34.42 11.02
CA GLY A 334 -25.93 -33.52 10.74
C GLY A 334 -25.65 -32.03 10.95
N GLY A 335 -24.39 -31.63 11.17
CA GLY A 335 -23.97 -30.25 11.39
C GLY A 335 -22.93 -29.77 10.38
N SER A 336 -22.25 -28.67 10.71
CA SER A 336 -21.20 -28.10 9.88
C SER A 336 -20.02 -27.62 10.72
N THR A 337 -18.89 -27.46 10.05
CA THR A 337 -17.65 -26.88 10.58
C THR A 337 -17.20 -25.77 9.63
N GLN A 338 -16.46 -24.79 10.14
CA GLN A 338 -15.98 -23.67 9.34
C GLN A 338 -14.57 -23.27 9.70
N ARG A 339 -13.83 -22.76 8.71
CA ARG A 339 -12.49 -22.18 8.89
C ARG A 339 -12.29 -21.00 7.94
N GLU A 340 -11.55 -20.00 8.41
CA GLU A 340 -11.18 -18.82 7.65
C GLU A 340 -9.66 -18.72 7.54
N PHE A 341 -9.19 -18.34 6.36
CA PHE A 341 -7.80 -18.13 6.00
C PHE A 341 -7.65 -16.72 5.44
N LEU A 342 -6.59 -16.04 5.88
CA LEU A 342 -6.21 -14.71 5.39
C LEU A 342 -4.82 -14.82 4.80
N ILE A 343 -4.69 -14.51 3.52
CA ILE A 343 -3.44 -14.58 2.77
C ILE A 343 -3.01 -13.16 2.46
N ASP A 344 -1.86 -12.74 3.00
CA ASP A 344 -1.25 -11.45 2.69
C ASP A 344 -0.63 -11.49 1.29
N VAL A 345 -1.06 -10.55 0.45
CA VAL A 345 -0.60 -10.42 -0.94
C VAL A 345 0.36 -9.24 -1.13
N GLY A 346 0.86 -8.60 -0.08
CA GLY A 346 1.88 -7.56 -0.18
C GLY A 346 3.13 -8.02 -0.95
N GLY A 347 3.50 -7.26 -1.97
CA GLY A 347 4.61 -7.53 -2.89
C GLY A 347 4.34 -8.66 -3.89
N TYR A 348 3.08 -9.06 -4.13
CA TYR A 348 2.72 -9.93 -5.24
C TYR A 348 2.37 -9.11 -6.50
N ASP A 349 2.78 -9.63 -7.65
CA ASP A 349 2.37 -9.19 -8.97
C ASP A 349 1.10 -9.93 -9.40
N PHE A 350 0.10 -9.18 -9.84
CA PHE A 350 -1.18 -9.64 -10.34
C PHE A 350 -1.26 -9.43 -11.84
N ASP A 351 -1.51 -10.51 -12.58
CA ASP A 351 -2.07 -10.41 -13.93
C ASP A 351 -3.58 -10.19 -13.82
N LEU A 352 -4.03 -9.04 -14.34
CA LEU A 352 -5.41 -8.57 -14.30
C LEU A 352 -6.12 -8.66 -15.65
N THR A 353 -5.53 -9.35 -16.64
CA THR A 353 -6.12 -9.61 -17.97
C THR A 353 -7.31 -10.57 -17.95
N GLY A 354 -7.70 -11.07 -16.77
CA GLY A 354 -8.88 -11.91 -16.61
C GLY A 354 -8.80 -13.28 -17.29
N PHE A 355 -7.60 -13.74 -17.69
CA PHE A 355 -7.37 -15.09 -18.19
C PHE A 355 -8.04 -16.13 -17.26
N PRO A 356 -8.74 -17.16 -17.78
CA PRO A 356 -8.80 -17.58 -19.18
C PRO A 356 -9.82 -16.83 -20.05
N LYS A 357 -10.51 -15.80 -19.53
CA LYS A 357 -11.41 -14.98 -20.34
C LYS A 357 -10.60 -14.01 -21.21
N VAL A 358 -10.96 -13.90 -22.48
CA VAL A 358 -10.29 -12.99 -23.42
C VAL A 358 -10.94 -11.60 -23.35
N ASN A 359 -10.13 -10.53 -23.43
CA ASN A 359 -10.59 -9.14 -23.33
C ASN A 359 -11.41 -8.86 -22.05
N HIS A 360 -11.05 -9.57 -20.98
CA HIS A 360 -11.53 -9.29 -19.63
C HIS A 360 -10.43 -8.48 -18.93
N TYR A 361 -10.77 -7.51 -18.09
CA TYR A 361 -9.78 -6.65 -17.43
C TYR A 361 -10.17 -6.51 -15.96
N ASN A 362 -9.23 -6.02 -15.13
CA ASN A 362 -9.46 -5.84 -13.70
C ASN A 362 -9.87 -7.14 -12.99
N ALA A 363 -9.27 -8.28 -13.37
CA ALA A 363 -9.64 -9.55 -12.79
C ALA A 363 -8.49 -10.57 -12.83
N PHE A 364 -8.37 -11.37 -11.78
CA PHE A 364 -7.42 -12.48 -11.70
C PHE A 364 -8.15 -13.81 -11.54
N TYR A 365 -7.49 -14.93 -11.85
CA TYR A 365 -8.10 -16.26 -11.83
C TYR A 365 -7.61 -17.12 -10.67
N SER A 366 -8.52 -17.89 -10.08
CA SER A 366 -8.23 -18.77 -8.95
C SER A 366 -8.92 -20.13 -9.10
N GLU A 367 -8.26 -21.15 -8.55
CA GLU A 367 -8.72 -22.52 -8.49
C GLU A 367 -8.77 -22.98 -7.03
N LEU A 368 -9.80 -23.75 -6.68
CA LEU A 368 -9.92 -24.40 -5.38
C LEU A 368 -10.29 -25.86 -5.57
N VAL A 369 -9.44 -26.75 -5.06
CA VAL A 369 -9.67 -28.19 -5.05
C VAL A 369 -9.84 -28.64 -3.61
N GLY A 370 -10.97 -29.31 -3.33
CA GLY A 370 -11.25 -29.96 -2.05
C GLY A 370 -11.18 -31.47 -2.21
N ARG A 371 -10.38 -32.14 -1.39
CA ARG A 371 -10.22 -33.60 -1.38
C ARG A 371 -10.35 -34.21 0.01
N ILE A 372 -10.66 -35.49 0.05
CA ILE A 372 -10.44 -36.34 1.23
C ILE A 372 -9.25 -37.25 0.94
N ASP A 373 -8.42 -37.47 1.96
CA ASP A 373 -7.42 -38.53 1.97
C ASP A 373 -7.94 -39.63 2.90
N SER A 374 -7.88 -40.88 2.45
CA SER A 374 -8.45 -42.01 3.19
C SER A 374 -7.89 -42.05 4.63
N THR A 375 -8.75 -41.80 5.61
CA THR A 375 -8.39 -41.81 7.03
C THR A 375 -8.36 -43.22 7.63
N GLY A 376 -8.95 -44.19 6.92
CA GLY A 376 -9.16 -45.56 7.41
C GLY A 376 -10.37 -45.70 8.35
N GLU A 377 -11.01 -44.58 8.71
CA GLU A 377 -12.19 -44.55 9.58
C GLU A 377 -13.47 -44.70 8.75
N VAL A 378 -14.51 -45.24 9.40
CA VAL A 378 -15.85 -45.35 8.80
C VAL A 378 -16.57 -44.02 8.99
N VAL A 379 -16.93 -43.37 7.89
CA VAL A 379 -17.65 -42.09 7.87
C VAL A 379 -18.86 -42.16 6.96
N THR A 380 -19.84 -41.28 7.18
CA THR A 380 -21.02 -41.19 6.31
C THR A 380 -20.89 -40.00 5.38
N LEU A 381 -20.84 -40.26 4.06
CA LEU A 381 -20.85 -39.23 3.03
C LEU A 381 -22.04 -39.41 2.08
N SER A 382 -22.54 -38.31 1.55
CA SER A 382 -23.68 -38.26 0.65
C SER A 382 -23.53 -37.16 -0.40
N LEU A 383 -24.17 -37.31 -1.56
CA LEU A 383 -24.24 -36.24 -2.57
C LEU A 383 -25.09 -35.04 -2.11
N SER A 384 -25.77 -35.14 -0.95
CA SER A 384 -26.38 -33.99 -0.29
C SER A 384 -25.40 -33.15 0.52
N ASP A 385 -24.23 -33.69 0.85
CA ASP A 385 -23.18 -32.93 1.52
C ASP A 385 -22.63 -31.85 0.62
N SER A 386 -22.22 -30.75 1.25
CA SER A 386 -21.76 -29.58 0.53
C SER A 386 -20.66 -28.84 1.25
N ILE A 387 -19.94 -28.06 0.46
CA ILE A 387 -19.01 -27.07 0.92
C ILE A 387 -19.48 -25.72 0.39
N LEU A 388 -19.55 -24.75 1.29
CA LEU A 388 -19.80 -23.36 0.97
C LEU A 388 -18.47 -22.61 1.05
N VAL A 389 -18.04 -22.06 -0.07
CA VAL A 389 -16.76 -21.36 -0.19
C VAL A 389 -17.02 -19.88 -0.41
N PHE A 390 -16.34 -19.04 0.37
CA PHE A 390 -16.29 -17.59 0.18
C PHE A 390 -14.87 -17.17 -0.14
N VAL A 391 -14.68 -16.44 -1.23
CA VAL A 391 -13.38 -15.85 -1.60
C VAL A 391 -13.57 -14.36 -1.88
N LYS A 392 -12.72 -13.53 -1.28
CA LYS A 392 -12.69 -12.08 -1.55
C LYS A 392 -11.26 -11.54 -1.43
N LEU A 393 -10.84 -10.70 -2.37
CA LEU A 393 -9.71 -9.79 -2.18
C LEU A 393 -10.23 -8.48 -1.56
N LYS A 394 -9.67 -8.09 -0.41
CA LYS A 394 -10.02 -6.88 0.33
C LYS A 394 -8.77 -6.10 0.72
N ASP A 395 -8.96 -4.83 1.06
CA ASP A 395 -7.90 -3.92 1.53
C ASP A 395 -6.70 -3.85 0.56
N PHE A 396 -6.96 -4.09 -0.74
CA PHE A 396 -5.93 -4.17 -1.77
C PHE A 396 -5.60 -2.77 -2.28
N VAL A 397 -4.35 -2.39 -2.06
CA VAL A 397 -3.78 -1.12 -2.51
C VAL A 397 -2.57 -1.45 -3.37
N PRO A 398 -2.55 -1.06 -4.66
CA PRO A 398 -1.41 -1.30 -5.52
C PRO A 398 -0.27 -0.28 -5.25
N GLU A 399 0.97 -0.71 -5.43
CA GLU A 399 2.15 0.17 -5.55
C GLU A 399 2.43 0.52 -7.02
N TYR A 400 2.01 -0.36 -7.92
CA TYR A 400 2.15 -0.23 -9.37
C TYR A 400 0.89 -0.75 -10.06
N VAL A 401 0.49 -0.09 -11.14
CA VAL A 401 -0.55 -0.58 -12.06
C VAL A 401 -0.13 -0.32 -13.50
N GLU A 402 -0.59 -1.18 -14.40
CA GLU A 402 -0.48 -1.02 -15.86
C GLU A 402 -1.82 -1.37 -16.54
N GLY A 403 -2.05 -0.75 -17.70
CA GLY A 403 -3.30 -0.81 -18.45
C GLY A 403 -3.92 0.58 -18.61
N TYR A 404 -5.14 0.67 -19.13
CA TYR A 404 -5.80 1.97 -19.30
C TYR A 404 -6.26 2.52 -17.94
N LEU A 405 -5.76 3.70 -17.55
CA LEU A 405 -5.94 4.28 -16.21
C LEU A 405 -7.12 5.25 -16.10
N GLY A 406 -8.07 5.18 -17.03
CA GLY A 406 -9.34 5.89 -16.95
C GLY A 406 -9.25 7.36 -17.32
N ASN A 407 -10.40 7.93 -17.70
CA ASN A 407 -10.56 9.37 -17.91
C ASN A 407 -11.31 9.96 -16.71
N THR A 408 -10.58 10.67 -15.85
CA THR A 408 -11.11 11.27 -14.62
C THR A 408 -10.77 12.75 -14.59
N SER A 409 -11.68 13.57 -14.09
CA SER A 409 -11.46 14.99 -13.83
C SER A 409 -11.49 15.27 -12.33
N VAL A 410 -10.53 16.07 -11.86
CA VAL A 410 -10.42 16.51 -10.46
C VAL A 410 -10.29 18.04 -10.46
N SER A 411 -11.07 18.70 -9.61
CA SER A 411 -10.89 20.13 -9.31
C SER A 411 -10.12 20.26 -7.99
N VAL A 412 -9.11 21.11 -8.00
CA VAL A 412 -8.23 21.44 -6.88
C VAL A 412 -8.41 22.91 -6.55
N GLY A 413 -8.51 23.21 -5.26
CA GLY A 413 -8.66 24.58 -4.79
C GLY A 413 -10.11 25.04 -4.56
N PRO A 414 -10.29 26.31 -4.19
CA PRO A 414 -9.23 27.31 -3.99
C PRO A 414 -8.33 26.96 -2.80
N GLU A 415 -7.01 26.96 -3.04
CA GLU A 415 -5.97 26.67 -2.03
C GLU A 415 -4.96 27.82 -1.95
N THR A 416 -4.34 28.00 -0.77
CA THR A 416 -3.34 29.03 -0.53
C THR A 416 -1.99 28.37 -0.22
N VAL A 417 -0.95 28.74 -0.97
CA VAL A 417 0.44 28.32 -0.71
C VAL A 417 1.32 29.50 -0.31
N PRO A 418 2.27 29.33 0.62
CA PRO A 418 3.20 30.38 0.99
C PRO A 418 4.14 30.75 -0.17
N PHE A 419 4.38 32.04 -0.33
CA PHE A 419 5.26 32.61 -1.34
C PHE A 419 6.34 33.45 -0.65
N GLU A 420 7.51 32.87 -0.42
CA GLU A 420 8.50 33.45 0.50
C GLU A 420 9.49 34.42 -0.16
N LEU A 421 9.42 34.59 -1.49
CA LEU A 421 10.35 35.45 -2.24
C LEU A 421 10.42 36.89 -1.68
N PHE A 422 9.28 37.45 -1.24
CA PHE A 422 9.19 38.83 -0.74
C PHE A 422 9.13 38.96 0.79
N LYS A 423 9.44 37.90 1.55
CA LYS A 423 9.28 37.88 3.02
C LYS A 423 10.05 38.99 3.77
N ALA A 424 11.24 39.33 3.27
CA ALA A 424 12.13 40.35 3.83
C ALA A 424 11.71 41.79 3.51
N PHE A 425 10.85 41.99 2.51
CA PHE A 425 10.37 43.29 2.09
C PHE A 425 9.23 43.74 3.01
N LYS A 426 9.32 44.96 3.55
CA LYS A 426 8.36 45.52 4.51
C LYS A 426 7.61 46.75 4.00
N GLY A 427 8.08 47.37 2.93
CA GLY A 427 7.47 48.57 2.36
C GLY A 427 8.34 49.21 1.28
N GLY A 428 7.90 50.38 0.83
CA GLY A 428 8.48 51.07 -0.33
C GLY A 428 7.94 50.52 -1.65
N SER A 429 8.62 50.83 -2.74
CA SER A 429 8.33 50.26 -4.05
C SER A 429 9.58 49.69 -4.70
N LEU A 430 9.36 48.64 -5.48
CA LEU A 430 10.36 47.95 -6.26
C LEU A 430 9.74 47.68 -7.63
N GLU A 431 10.42 48.10 -8.68
CA GLU A 431 10.01 47.85 -10.06
C GLU A 431 11.16 47.12 -10.76
N PHE A 432 10.85 46.03 -11.45
CA PHE A 432 11.83 45.27 -12.23
C PHE A 432 11.69 45.62 -13.71
N GLU A 433 12.82 45.70 -14.41
CA GLU A 433 12.86 45.94 -15.87
C GLU A 433 12.15 44.81 -16.62
N GLU A 434 12.35 43.58 -16.14
CA GLU A 434 11.80 42.36 -16.70
C GLU A 434 11.57 41.36 -15.58
N VAL A 435 10.49 40.58 -15.71
CA VAL A 435 10.16 39.48 -14.81
C VAL A 435 9.66 38.33 -15.67
N GLU A 436 10.29 37.17 -15.51
CA GLU A 436 9.81 35.94 -16.12
C GLU A 436 9.08 35.11 -15.07
N ILE A 437 7.81 34.82 -15.34
CA ILE A 437 7.02 33.91 -14.51
C ILE A 437 6.48 32.83 -15.39
N SER A 438 6.54 31.60 -14.91
CA SER A 438 5.87 30.48 -15.53
C SER A 438 5.03 29.69 -14.53
N VAL A 439 4.01 29.04 -15.08
CA VAL A 439 3.31 27.95 -14.41
C VAL A 439 3.60 26.68 -15.22
N GLY A 440 3.97 25.62 -14.53
CA GLY A 440 4.33 24.37 -15.16
C GLY A 440 3.77 23.16 -14.42
N VAL A 441 3.79 22.04 -15.12
CA VAL A 441 3.38 20.75 -14.60
C VAL A 441 4.42 19.70 -14.97
N THR A 442 4.83 18.93 -13.98
CA THR A 442 5.69 17.76 -14.12
C THR A 442 4.84 16.50 -13.91
N ASN A 443 4.90 15.56 -14.85
CA ASN A 443 4.16 14.30 -14.80
C ASN A 443 5.13 13.11 -14.74
N GLY A 444 5.11 12.37 -13.62
CA GLY A 444 5.87 11.13 -13.46
C GLY A 444 5.13 9.86 -13.90
N ASN A 445 3.86 9.94 -14.27
CA ASN A 445 3.03 8.77 -14.58
C ASN A 445 2.89 8.55 -16.10
N GLY A 446 2.63 7.30 -16.48
CA GLY A 446 2.45 6.87 -17.87
C GLY A 446 1.09 7.28 -18.48
N VAL A 447 0.43 8.30 -17.93
CA VAL A 447 -0.89 8.80 -18.33
C VAL A 447 -0.75 10.26 -18.75
N PRO A 448 -1.33 10.68 -19.90
CA PRO A 448 -1.36 12.10 -20.27
C PRO A 448 -2.43 12.86 -19.50
N PHE A 449 -2.20 14.15 -19.24
CA PHE A 449 -3.16 15.02 -18.55
C PHE A 449 -3.39 16.32 -19.31
N ASN A 450 -4.61 16.85 -19.14
CA ASN A 450 -4.93 18.25 -19.38
C ASN A 450 -4.99 18.96 -18.02
N VAL A 451 -4.33 20.11 -17.87
CA VAL A 451 -4.39 20.93 -16.66
C VAL A 451 -4.88 22.33 -16.98
N ASP A 452 -6.05 22.69 -16.47
CA ASP A 452 -6.62 24.02 -16.56
C ASP A 452 -6.30 24.81 -15.28
N VAL A 453 -5.55 25.91 -15.40
CA VAL A 453 -5.34 26.84 -14.27
C VAL A 453 -6.48 27.86 -14.31
N GLU A 454 -7.44 27.73 -13.40
CA GLU A 454 -8.66 28.52 -13.38
C GLU A 454 -8.46 29.85 -12.65
N GLN A 455 -7.66 29.84 -11.58
CA GLN A 455 -7.30 31.03 -10.82
C GLN A 455 -5.85 30.97 -10.35
N LEU A 456 -5.18 32.13 -10.39
CA LEU A 456 -3.92 32.39 -9.69
C LEU A 456 -3.95 33.83 -9.18
N GLU A 457 -3.80 34.02 -7.87
CA GLU A 457 -3.89 35.32 -7.22
C GLU A 457 -2.72 35.51 -6.24
N ALA A 458 -2.02 36.63 -6.37
CA ALA A 458 -0.99 37.05 -5.45
C ALA A 458 -1.62 37.78 -4.25
N VAL A 459 -1.21 37.45 -3.03
CA VAL A 459 -1.76 38.03 -1.81
C VAL A 459 -0.63 38.51 -0.89
N ASN A 460 -0.79 39.71 -0.34
CA ASN A 460 -0.01 40.18 0.79
C ASN A 460 -0.89 40.19 2.04
N SER A 461 -0.69 39.20 2.91
CA SER A 461 -1.50 39.04 4.12
C SER A 461 -1.33 40.16 5.16
N LYS A 462 -0.23 40.94 5.08
CA LYS A 462 0.06 42.05 6.00
C LYS A 462 -0.68 43.33 5.63
N SER A 463 -0.71 43.69 4.34
CA SER A 463 -1.44 44.86 3.85
C SER A 463 -2.91 44.56 3.58
N GLY A 464 -3.24 43.30 3.26
CA GLY A 464 -4.56 42.87 2.82
C GLY A 464 -4.80 43.07 1.31
N ASP A 465 -3.76 43.45 0.55
CA ASP A 465 -3.84 43.58 -0.90
C ASP A 465 -3.82 42.22 -1.57
N ALA A 466 -4.58 42.09 -2.66
CA ALA A 466 -4.62 40.90 -3.49
C ALA A 466 -4.79 41.28 -4.97
N VAL A 467 -4.08 40.58 -5.85
CA VAL A 467 -4.10 40.80 -7.30
C VAL A 467 -4.26 39.46 -8.00
N SER A 468 -5.44 39.24 -8.63
CA SER A 468 -5.69 38.09 -9.49
C SER A 468 -4.92 38.23 -10.79
N ILE A 469 -3.97 37.34 -11.08
CA ILE A 469 -3.10 37.38 -12.26
C ILE A 469 -3.92 37.06 -13.51
N ASP A 470 -3.73 37.83 -14.58
CA ASP A 470 -4.41 37.63 -15.86
C ASP A 470 -3.85 36.39 -16.58
N LEU A 471 -4.66 35.34 -16.62
CA LEU A 471 -4.37 34.05 -17.25
C LEU A 471 -4.80 33.99 -18.72
N SER A 472 -5.31 35.07 -19.31
CA SER A 472 -5.81 35.06 -20.71
C SER A 472 -4.75 34.75 -21.77
N THR A 473 -3.47 34.84 -21.40
CA THR A 473 -2.32 34.50 -22.23
C THR A 473 -1.95 33.01 -22.19
N LEU A 474 -2.45 32.26 -21.20
CA LEU A 474 -2.28 30.81 -21.13
C LEU A 474 -3.10 30.12 -22.22
N GLY A 475 -2.46 29.23 -22.97
CA GLY A 475 -3.18 28.32 -23.84
C GLY A 475 -3.85 27.25 -22.99
N ASN A 476 -5.14 27.37 -22.68
CA ASN A 476 -5.83 26.44 -21.77
C ASN A 476 -6.53 25.31 -22.57
N PRO A 477 -6.35 24.01 -22.26
CA PRO A 477 -5.60 23.40 -21.14
C PRO A 477 -4.09 23.19 -21.39
N LEU A 478 -3.34 22.87 -20.32
CA LEU A 478 -1.97 22.35 -20.38
C LEU A 478 -2.02 20.93 -20.79
N VAL A 479 -1.58 20.66 -22.01
CA VAL A 479 -1.39 19.28 -22.44
C VAL A 479 -0.02 18.86 -21.93
N ILE A 480 0.01 18.02 -20.90
CA ILE A 480 1.22 17.37 -20.42
C ILE A 480 1.21 15.90 -20.85
N ASP A 481 2.23 15.51 -21.60
CA ASP A 481 2.39 14.14 -22.06
C ASP A 481 2.69 13.18 -20.90
N ARG A 482 2.46 11.90 -21.16
CA ARG A 482 2.86 10.82 -20.25
C ARG A 482 4.38 10.74 -20.09
N ALA A 483 4.84 10.22 -18.96
CA ALA A 483 6.24 9.84 -18.76
C ALA A 483 6.65 8.69 -19.70
N GLU A 484 7.90 8.72 -20.20
CA GLU A 484 8.45 7.64 -21.06
C GLU A 484 8.69 6.32 -20.30
N GLY A 485 8.88 6.40 -18.99
CA GLY A 485 9.09 5.25 -18.11
C GLY A 485 9.00 5.62 -16.63
N VAL A 486 8.98 4.59 -15.77
CA VAL A 486 8.70 4.72 -14.32
C VAL A 486 9.68 5.59 -13.53
N PHE A 487 10.87 5.88 -14.09
CA PHE A 487 11.91 6.71 -13.46
C PHE A 487 12.18 8.02 -14.21
N THR A 488 11.31 8.38 -15.15
CA THR A 488 11.42 9.60 -15.95
C THR A 488 10.19 10.46 -15.76
N THR A 489 10.32 11.76 -15.99
CA THR A 489 9.21 12.71 -15.92
C THR A 489 9.09 13.47 -17.23
N SER A 490 7.87 13.81 -17.61
CA SER A 490 7.59 14.83 -18.62
C SER A 490 7.34 16.15 -17.90
N GLU A 491 7.77 17.28 -18.46
CA GLU A 491 7.54 18.61 -17.89
C GLU A 491 7.13 19.57 -18.98
N GLU A 492 6.11 20.38 -18.72
CA GLU A 492 5.68 21.45 -19.61
C GLU A 492 5.42 22.73 -18.80
N THR A 493 5.74 23.87 -19.41
CA THR A 493 5.66 25.19 -18.77
C THR A 493 5.02 26.20 -19.70
N TRP A 494 4.25 27.14 -19.14
CA TRP A 494 3.82 28.33 -19.84
C TRP A 494 4.34 29.60 -19.20
N SER A 495 4.81 30.50 -20.05
CA SER A 495 5.18 31.84 -19.66
C SER A 495 3.94 32.70 -19.42
N LEU A 496 3.88 33.29 -18.23
CA LEU A 496 3.01 34.37 -17.81
C LEU A 496 3.66 35.75 -17.97
N SER A 497 4.89 35.83 -18.51
CA SER A 497 5.65 37.10 -18.60
C SER A 497 4.94 38.19 -19.41
N ASN A 498 3.97 37.83 -20.26
CA ASN A 498 3.15 38.77 -21.04
C ASN A 498 1.81 39.12 -20.38
N SER A 499 1.57 38.66 -19.14
CA SER A 499 0.34 38.95 -18.40
C SER A 499 0.24 40.45 -18.08
N ALA A 500 -0.93 41.05 -18.30
CA ALA A 500 -1.12 42.49 -18.26
C ALA A 500 -0.93 43.11 -16.87
N ASN A 501 -1.02 42.31 -15.81
CA ASN A 501 -0.97 42.75 -14.42
C ASN A 501 0.06 42.00 -13.56
N LEU A 502 1.03 41.33 -14.19
CA LEU A 502 2.08 40.60 -13.47
C LEU A 502 2.92 41.52 -12.57
N THR A 503 3.32 42.68 -13.11
CA THR A 503 4.06 43.70 -12.35
C THR A 503 3.26 44.21 -11.16
N GLU A 504 1.95 44.43 -11.33
CA GLU A 504 1.06 44.83 -10.23
C GLU A 504 1.01 43.76 -9.13
N ALA A 505 0.91 42.48 -9.52
CA ALA A 505 0.87 41.35 -8.60
C ALA A 505 2.17 41.17 -7.79
N LEU A 506 3.33 41.49 -8.35
CA LEU A 506 4.60 41.42 -7.64
C LEU A 506 4.86 42.65 -6.76
N ASN A 507 4.39 43.81 -7.17
CA ASN A 507 4.60 45.07 -6.46
C ASN A 507 3.80 45.19 -5.16
N ILE A 508 2.83 44.30 -4.92
CA ILE A 508 2.20 44.16 -3.60
C ILE A 508 3.07 43.35 -2.63
N PHE A 509 4.25 42.86 -3.02
CA PHE A 509 5.12 41.98 -2.21
C PHE A 509 4.37 40.78 -1.63
N PRO A 510 3.84 39.88 -2.48
CA PRO A 510 3.01 38.80 -2.01
C PRO A 510 3.78 37.88 -1.05
N ASP A 511 3.08 37.41 -0.02
CA ASP A 511 3.55 36.38 0.91
C ASP A 511 2.80 35.05 0.74
N ALA A 512 1.78 35.02 -0.13
CA ALA A 512 1.05 33.83 -0.51
C ALA A 512 0.53 33.90 -1.95
N LEU A 513 0.26 32.73 -2.53
CA LEU A 513 -0.46 32.57 -3.78
C LEU A 513 -1.74 31.76 -3.51
N ASN A 514 -2.88 32.27 -3.97
CA ASN A 514 -4.12 31.52 -4.05
C ASN A 514 -4.24 30.92 -5.46
N PHE A 515 -4.62 29.65 -5.57
CA PHE A 515 -4.80 29.00 -6.87
C PHE A 515 -6.01 28.07 -6.88
N GLU A 516 -6.58 27.90 -8.08
CA GLU A 516 -7.64 26.93 -8.41
C GLU A 516 -7.28 26.31 -9.77
N MET A 517 -7.42 24.99 -9.89
CA MET A 517 -7.07 24.26 -11.11
C MET A 517 -7.97 23.04 -11.32
N ALA A 518 -8.21 22.70 -12.58
CA ALA A 518 -8.86 21.45 -12.97
C ALA A 518 -7.87 20.54 -13.71
N ILE A 519 -7.87 19.25 -13.40
CA ILE A 519 -6.97 18.25 -13.96
C ILE A 519 -7.81 17.14 -14.57
N GLU A 520 -7.57 16.82 -15.84
CA GLU A 520 -8.22 15.71 -16.56
C GLU A 520 -7.17 14.69 -17.02
N SER A 521 -7.30 13.42 -16.59
CA SER A 521 -6.49 12.31 -17.09
C SER A 521 -7.05 11.76 -18.40
N ASN A 522 -6.19 11.24 -19.27
CA ASN A 522 -6.61 10.59 -20.54
C ASN A 522 -7.64 11.41 -21.35
N PRO A 523 -7.39 12.69 -21.68
CA PRO A 523 -8.38 13.57 -22.32
C PRO A 523 -8.86 13.07 -23.70
N GLN A 524 -8.09 12.22 -24.38
CA GLN A 524 -8.48 11.59 -25.65
C GLN A 524 -9.34 10.33 -25.47
N ASN A 525 -9.45 9.81 -24.25
CA ASN A 525 -10.22 8.61 -23.89
C ASN A 525 -9.90 7.40 -24.80
N ASP A 526 -8.61 7.22 -25.15
CA ASP A 526 -8.16 6.06 -25.93
C ASP A 526 -8.06 4.81 -25.05
N THR A 527 -9.21 4.19 -24.81
CA THR A 527 -9.30 2.96 -24.00
C THR A 527 -8.57 1.75 -24.59
N SER A 528 -7.97 1.87 -25.79
CA SER A 528 -7.15 0.83 -26.42
C SER A 528 -5.67 0.93 -26.08
N ASP A 529 -5.23 2.07 -25.55
CA ASP A 529 -3.88 2.24 -25.02
C ASP A 529 -3.75 1.60 -23.63
N LEU A 530 -3.32 0.33 -23.63
CA LEU A 530 -3.03 -0.44 -22.42
C LEU A 530 -1.56 -0.32 -21.99
N THR A 531 -0.78 0.58 -22.60
CA THR A 531 0.65 0.78 -22.28
C THR A 531 0.89 1.78 -21.16
N GLN A 532 -0.18 2.37 -20.63
CA GLN A 532 -0.11 3.33 -19.54
C GLN A 532 0.26 2.63 -18.24
N PHE A 533 0.90 3.37 -17.35
CA PHE A 533 1.30 2.89 -16.05
C PHE A 533 1.18 3.99 -15.02
N ALA A 534 1.15 3.59 -13.75
CA ALA A 534 1.34 4.51 -12.65
C ALA A 534 1.99 3.84 -11.46
N VAL A 535 2.72 4.65 -10.68
CA VAL A 535 3.53 4.21 -9.54
C VAL A 535 3.17 5.07 -8.35
N ASP A 536 3.05 4.49 -7.15
CA ASP A 536 2.70 5.25 -5.94
C ASP A 536 3.69 6.39 -5.64
N SER A 537 4.96 6.21 -6.01
CA SER A 537 6.05 7.14 -5.73
C SER A 537 6.13 8.28 -6.74
N ASN A 538 5.32 8.23 -7.80
CA ASN A 538 5.33 9.22 -8.87
C ASN A 538 4.18 10.20 -8.66
N SER A 539 4.48 11.47 -8.89
CA SER A 539 3.53 12.57 -8.72
C SER A 539 3.21 13.29 -10.02
N LEU A 540 2.04 13.92 -10.05
CA LEU A 540 1.74 15.07 -10.89
C LEU A 540 1.96 16.34 -10.06
N ILE A 541 2.95 17.13 -10.43
CA ILE A 541 3.38 18.31 -9.66
C ILE A 541 3.07 19.55 -10.48
N ALA A 542 2.17 20.41 -10.00
CA ALA A 542 1.99 21.74 -10.53
C ALA A 542 2.82 22.74 -9.73
N PHE A 543 3.52 23.63 -10.41
CA PHE A 543 4.42 24.59 -9.80
C PHE A 543 4.36 25.94 -10.51
N THR A 544 4.79 26.98 -9.80
CA THR A 544 5.15 28.26 -10.40
C THR A 544 6.65 28.45 -10.28
N GLU A 545 7.26 29.07 -11.29
CA GLU A 545 8.65 29.45 -11.31
C GLU A 545 8.75 30.92 -11.65
N VAL A 546 9.56 31.65 -10.90
CA VAL A 546 9.79 33.08 -11.05
C VAL A 546 11.29 33.28 -11.23
N GLU A 547 11.67 33.88 -12.36
CA GLU A 547 13.01 34.36 -12.62
C GLU A 547 12.99 35.89 -12.78
N ILE A 548 13.75 36.59 -11.95
CA ILE A 548 13.82 38.06 -11.94
C ILE A 548 15.27 38.49 -12.09
N PRO A 549 15.71 38.92 -13.28
CA PRO A 549 16.97 39.62 -13.42
C PRO A 549 17.00 40.84 -12.50
N LEU A 550 18.07 41.03 -11.73
CA LEU A 550 18.24 42.17 -10.82
C LEU A 550 18.58 43.45 -11.62
N SER A 551 17.64 43.88 -12.45
CA SER A 551 17.59 45.18 -13.09
C SER A 551 16.35 45.89 -12.58
N LEU A 552 16.53 46.83 -11.66
CA LEU A 552 15.43 47.31 -10.82
C LEU A 552 15.49 48.82 -10.55
N ILE A 553 14.34 49.38 -10.18
CA ILE A 553 14.17 50.69 -9.57
C ILE A 553 13.66 50.45 -8.15
N ALA A 554 14.34 51.02 -7.16
CA ALA A 554 13.93 50.95 -5.77
C ALA A 554 13.67 52.38 -5.26
N ASP A 555 12.51 52.60 -4.67
CA ASP A 555 12.11 53.88 -4.08
C ASP A 555 11.61 53.62 -2.66
N ASP A 556 12.39 54.08 -1.68
CA ASP A 556 12.23 53.83 -0.25
C ASP A 556 11.96 52.36 0.08
N LEU A 557 12.61 51.44 -0.63
CA LEU A 557 12.44 50.00 -0.46
C LEU A 557 12.97 49.56 0.91
N ILE A 558 12.08 49.09 1.78
CA ILE A 558 12.44 48.67 3.14
C ILE A 558 12.65 47.16 3.16
N ILE A 559 13.88 46.76 3.46
CA ILE A 559 14.26 45.37 3.72
C ILE A 559 14.59 45.24 5.20
N GLU A 560 14.05 44.21 5.85
CA GLU A 560 14.22 43.99 7.27
C GLU A 560 14.49 42.52 7.59
N ASP A 561 15.50 42.29 8.43
CA ASP A 561 15.83 40.98 8.99
C ASP A 561 15.95 41.07 10.52
N THR A 562 15.54 40.01 11.22
CA THR A 562 15.57 39.94 12.68
C THR A 562 16.38 38.74 13.13
N SER A 563 17.32 38.96 14.04
CA SER A 563 18.15 37.89 14.61
C SER A 563 18.18 37.95 16.13
N SER A 564 18.47 36.81 16.77
CA SER A 564 18.70 36.77 18.21
C SER A 564 20.03 37.44 18.55
N PHE A 565 20.04 38.24 19.61
CA PHE A 565 21.23 38.94 20.10
C PHE A 565 21.51 38.58 21.57
N SER A 566 22.79 38.51 21.94
CA SER A 566 23.21 38.33 23.32
C SER A 566 24.44 39.16 23.65
N GLY A 567 24.23 40.28 24.35
CA GLY A 567 25.30 41.15 24.83
C GLY A 567 26.15 40.53 25.96
N SER A 568 25.78 39.37 26.50
CA SER A 568 26.45 38.75 27.65
C SER A 568 27.94 38.40 27.44
N SER A 569 28.37 38.29 26.18
CA SER A 569 29.77 38.02 25.81
C SER A 569 30.61 39.28 25.65
N ILE A 570 29.99 40.47 25.64
CA ILE A 570 30.64 41.75 25.40
C ILE A 570 31.04 42.34 26.76
N THR A 571 32.35 42.53 26.95
CA THR A 571 32.88 43.16 28.16
C THR A 571 32.97 44.68 27.96
N VAL A 572 32.25 45.43 28.80
CA VAL A 572 32.36 46.91 28.83
C VAL A 572 33.48 47.31 29.79
N PRO A 573 34.45 48.13 29.37
CA PRO A 573 35.52 48.55 30.27
C PRO A 573 34.99 49.51 31.36
N GLU A 574 35.51 49.37 32.59
CA GLU A 574 35.15 50.24 33.71
C GLU A 574 35.49 51.71 33.43
N GLY A 575 34.63 52.63 33.86
CA GLY A 575 34.82 54.07 33.66
C GLY A 575 34.40 54.61 32.29
N LEU A 576 33.72 53.81 31.47
CA LEU A 576 33.14 54.26 30.20
C LEU A 576 32.05 55.30 30.45
N ASN A 577 32.17 56.46 29.81
CA ASN A 577 31.16 57.53 29.89
C ASN A 577 30.36 57.65 28.58
N SER A 578 31.08 57.80 27.46
CA SER A 578 30.51 57.94 26.13
C SER A 578 31.45 57.37 25.06
N GLY A 579 31.02 57.33 23.82
CA GLY A 579 31.87 56.98 22.70
C GLY A 579 31.25 57.33 21.36
N SER A 580 32.03 57.08 20.30
CA SER A 580 31.59 57.22 18.91
C SER A 580 31.84 55.90 18.19
N LEU A 581 30.78 55.31 17.64
CA LEU A 581 30.83 54.17 16.74
C LEU A 581 30.96 54.70 15.31
N TYR A 582 32.01 54.28 14.62
CA TYR A 582 32.24 54.58 13.22
C TYR A 582 31.96 53.36 12.37
N PHE A 583 31.03 53.49 11.42
CA PHE A 583 30.76 52.49 10.41
C PHE A 583 31.26 52.99 9.05
N ILE A 584 32.38 52.43 8.62
CA ILE A 584 33.10 52.80 7.40
C ILE A 584 32.72 51.78 6.33
N ILE A 585 32.08 52.23 5.27
CA ILE A 585 31.51 51.38 4.23
C ILE A 585 32.02 51.82 2.86
N ASP A 586 32.59 50.91 2.09
CA ASP A 586 32.87 51.10 0.67
C ASP A 586 31.81 50.34 -0.14
N ASN A 587 30.90 51.06 -0.79
CA ASN A 587 29.79 50.51 -1.55
C ASN A 587 30.03 50.63 -3.06
N SER A 588 29.93 49.52 -3.81
CA SER A 588 30.02 49.52 -5.27
C SER A 588 28.69 49.28 -6.00
N PHE A 589 27.58 49.12 -5.28
CA PHE A 589 26.24 48.98 -5.88
C PHE A 589 25.66 50.35 -6.25
N ASP A 590 24.84 50.41 -7.30
CA ASP A 590 24.10 51.64 -7.70
C ASP A 590 22.83 51.84 -6.86
N LEU A 591 22.95 51.55 -5.57
CA LEU A 591 21.91 51.65 -4.55
C LEU A 591 22.44 52.48 -3.39
N GLN A 592 21.69 53.51 -3.05
CA GLN A 592 21.83 54.24 -1.80
C GLN A 592 21.15 53.42 -0.71
N ALA A 593 21.75 53.35 0.48
CA ALA A 593 21.20 52.60 1.60
C ALA A 593 21.22 53.42 2.88
N ALA A 594 20.06 53.64 3.49
CA ALA A 594 19.98 54.07 4.89
C ALA A 594 19.89 52.82 5.76
N ILE A 595 20.71 52.72 6.81
CA ILE A 595 20.73 51.58 7.71
C ILE A 595 20.27 52.02 9.09
N GLU A 596 19.36 51.24 9.66
CA GLU A 596 18.89 51.34 11.03
C GLU A 596 19.04 49.97 11.71
N VAL A 597 19.48 49.97 12.96
CA VAL A 597 19.62 48.75 13.76
C VAL A 597 18.86 48.93 15.06
N GLU A 598 17.79 48.18 15.25
CA GLU A 598 16.96 48.23 16.45
C GLU A 598 17.33 47.08 17.40
N PHE A 599 17.49 47.36 18.68
CA PHE A 599 17.75 46.39 19.74
C PHE A 599 16.49 46.22 20.58
N LEU A 600 15.96 45.02 20.63
CA LEU A 600 14.67 44.72 21.24
C LEU A 600 14.81 43.77 22.44
N THR A 601 13.86 43.85 23.36
CA THR A 601 13.63 42.83 24.40
C THR A 601 13.17 41.49 23.79
N GLU A 602 13.06 40.45 24.62
CA GLU A 602 12.48 39.16 24.23
C GLU A 602 11.00 39.28 23.81
N SER A 603 10.27 40.24 24.41
CA SER A 603 8.87 40.54 24.07
C SER A 603 8.69 41.42 22.82
N GLY A 604 9.78 41.89 22.21
CA GLY A 604 9.76 42.74 21.02
C GLY A 604 9.69 44.25 21.30
N ASP A 605 9.78 44.68 22.55
CA ASP A 605 9.83 46.10 22.91
C ASP A 605 11.20 46.71 22.59
N LEU A 606 11.22 47.90 21.98
CA LEU A 606 12.45 48.64 21.64
C LEU A 606 13.20 49.11 22.89
N LEU A 607 14.50 48.80 22.94
CA LEU A 607 15.43 49.27 23.97
C LEU A 607 16.34 50.38 23.45
N GLU A 608 16.90 50.21 22.25
CA GLU A 608 17.82 51.17 21.64
C GLU A 608 17.77 51.06 20.11
N ALA A 609 18.07 52.16 19.41
CA ALA A 609 18.17 52.18 17.94
C ALA A 609 19.42 52.94 17.47
N ILE A 610 20.18 52.31 16.58
CA ILE A 610 21.29 52.95 15.89
C ILE A 610 20.80 53.37 14.52
N ALA A 611 20.60 54.67 14.33
CA ALA A 611 20.30 55.28 13.04
C ALA A 611 21.38 56.31 12.70
N TYR A 612 21.78 56.36 11.43
CA TYR A 612 22.78 57.29 10.95
C TYR A 612 22.13 58.43 10.18
N GLU A 613 22.59 59.66 10.37
CA GLU A 613 22.02 60.84 9.71
C GLU A 613 22.18 60.81 8.18
N ASN A 614 23.28 60.21 7.71
CA ASN A 614 23.60 60.15 6.29
C ASN A 614 23.43 58.72 5.75
N PRO A 615 22.82 58.56 4.58
CA PRO A 615 22.79 57.26 3.91
C PRO A 615 24.14 56.92 3.25
N ILE A 616 24.35 55.63 3.03
CA ILE A 616 25.46 55.08 2.25
C ILE A 616 25.30 55.50 0.80
N ALA A 617 26.32 56.12 0.23
CA ALA A 617 26.26 56.58 -1.16
C ALA A 617 26.19 55.41 -2.15
N ALA A 618 25.33 55.52 -3.15
CA ALA A 618 25.33 54.67 -4.34
C ALA A 618 26.62 54.87 -5.15
N SER A 619 27.01 53.88 -5.95
CA SER A 619 28.18 53.86 -6.83
C SER A 619 27.81 53.36 -8.23
N ASP A 620 28.53 53.81 -9.27
CA ASP A 620 28.41 53.28 -10.64
C ASP A 620 29.36 52.09 -10.91
N GLY A 621 29.73 51.34 -9.87
CA GLY A 621 30.66 50.20 -9.93
C GLY A 621 32.05 50.49 -9.37
N THR A 622 32.42 51.76 -9.16
CA THR A 622 33.65 52.13 -8.43
C THR A 622 33.35 52.37 -6.96
N PRO A 623 33.87 51.57 -6.00
CA PRO A 623 33.49 51.68 -4.59
C PRO A 623 33.58 53.12 -4.04
N ILE A 624 32.49 53.60 -3.43
CA ILE A 624 32.43 54.90 -2.77
C ILE A 624 32.43 54.70 -1.26
N ARG A 625 33.37 55.39 -0.58
CA ARG A 625 33.47 55.36 0.87
C ARG A 625 32.46 56.29 1.53
N THR A 626 31.67 55.73 2.42
CA THR A 626 30.83 56.44 3.40
C THR A 626 31.37 56.18 4.80
N ILE A 627 31.47 57.21 5.64
CA ILE A 627 31.78 57.07 7.07
C ILE A 627 30.57 57.56 7.83
N LEU A 628 29.93 56.65 8.53
CA LEU A 628 28.80 56.93 9.40
C LEU A 628 29.29 56.98 10.85
N GLU A 629 28.85 57.98 11.60
CA GLU A 629 29.20 58.17 13.01
C GLU A 629 27.92 58.12 13.84
N TRP A 630 27.93 57.31 14.90
CA TRP A 630 26.88 57.27 15.91
C TRP A 630 27.52 57.51 17.28
N GLU A 631 27.09 58.57 17.96
CA GLU A 631 27.55 58.88 19.32
C GLU A 631 26.65 58.19 20.33
N PHE A 632 27.25 57.62 21.38
CA PHE A 632 26.53 56.91 22.43
C PHE A 632 27.02 57.28 23.82
N GLN A 633 26.13 57.14 24.79
CA GLN A 633 26.37 57.21 26.23
C GLN A 633 26.41 55.81 26.85
N ALA A 634 26.85 55.72 28.10
CA ALA A 634 26.89 54.46 28.84
C ALA A 634 25.51 53.79 28.99
N GLU A 635 24.43 54.58 29.01
CA GLU A 635 23.04 54.09 29.12
C GLU A 635 22.63 53.34 27.83
N ASP A 636 22.92 53.89 26.65
CA ASP A 636 22.63 53.29 25.35
C ASP A 636 23.32 51.92 25.21
N LEU A 637 24.59 51.83 25.62
CA LEU A 637 25.32 50.56 25.59
C LEU A 637 24.71 49.54 26.57
N SER A 638 24.23 50.00 27.72
CA SER A 638 23.53 49.12 28.68
C SER A 638 22.23 48.58 28.10
N ALA A 639 21.48 49.41 27.35
CA ALA A 639 20.26 49.02 26.66
C ALA A 639 20.55 48.00 25.55
N ILE A 640 21.57 48.24 24.72
CA ILE A 640 22.04 47.29 23.70
C ILE A 640 22.40 45.95 24.33
N LEU A 641 23.19 45.94 25.41
CA LEU A 641 23.65 44.69 26.04
C LEU A 641 22.53 43.90 26.73
N ALA A 642 21.46 44.58 27.15
CA ALA A 642 20.28 43.96 27.73
C ALA A 642 19.35 43.33 26.69
N SER A 643 19.49 43.69 25.42
CA SER A 643 18.61 43.21 24.35
C SER A 643 18.76 41.72 24.08
N LYS A 644 17.70 41.16 23.48
CA LYS A 644 17.58 39.74 23.14
C LYS A 644 17.38 39.51 21.65
N ASN A 645 16.89 40.52 20.94
CA ASN A 645 16.75 40.51 19.50
C ASN A 645 17.38 41.77 18.92
N ILE A 646 17.84 41.67 17.69
CA ILE A 646 18.34 42.78 16.89
C ILE A 646 17.64 42.74 15.53
N VAL A 647 17.11 43.88 15.11
CA VAL A 647 16.46 44.06 13.81
C VAL A 647 17.39 44.92 12.96
N PHE A 648 17.78 44.40 11.81
CA PHE A 648 18.51 45.15 10.80
C PHE A 648 17.52 45.63 9.76
N ARG A 649 17.39 46.94 9.60
CA ARG A 649 16.56 47.58 8.58
C ARG A 649 17.45 48.35 7.60
N ALA A 650 17.22 48.12 6.32
CA ALA A 650 17.83 48.88 5.24
C ALA A 650 16.73 49.51 4.38
N THR A 651 16.81 50.82 4.18
CA THR A 651 15.99 51.54 3.19
C THR A 651 16.83 51.82 1.97
N LEU A 652 16.48 51.19 0.84
CA LEU A 652 17.24 51.22 -0.40
C LEU A 652 16.59 52.15 -1.43
N ASN A 653 17.42 52.91 -2.12
CA ASN A 653 17.01 53.84 -3.17
C ASN A 653 17.96 53.72 -4.38
N THR A 654 17.42 53.55 -5.59
CA THR A 654 18.25 53.63 -6.81
C THR A 654 18.67 55.06 -7.11
N ARG A 655 19.79 55.23 -7.81
CA ARG A 655 20.23 56.55 -8.26
C ARG A 655 19.34 57.04 -9.41
N GLY A 656 18.27 57.73 -9.05
CA GLY A 656 17.23 58.19 -9.97
C GLY A 656 16.16 57.11 -10.19
N LEU A 657 14.96 57.56 -10.57
CA LEU A 657 13.76 56.73 -10.74
C LEU A 657 13.36 56.57 -12.22
N ASN A 658 14.26 56.94 -13.15
CA ASN A 658 13.97 56.95 -14.60
C ASN A 658 14.77 55.90 -15.39
N GLU A 659 15.63 55.14 -14.73
CA GLU A 659 16.52 54.15 -15.37
C GLU A 659 16.72 52.96 -14.43
N TYR A 660 16.48 51.76 -14.94
CA TYR A 660 16.72 50.51 -14.22
C TYR A 660 18.20 50.31 -13.92
N LYS A 661 18.50 49.92 -12.68
CA LYS A 661 19.86 49.69 -12.20
C LYS A 661 20.13 48.20 -12.10
N LYS A 662 21.17 47.76 -12.81
CA LYS A 662 21.62 46.37 -12.85
C LYS A 662 22.55 46.05 -11.69
N ILE A 663 22.29 44.93 -11.03
CA ILE A 663 23.09 44.38 -9.94
C ILE A 663 23.94 43.23 -10.47
N TYR A 664 25.25 43.38 -10.40
CA TYR A 664 26.21 42.40 -10.88
C TYR A 664 26.87 41.65 -9.74
N SER A 665 27.25 40.40 -9.98
CA SER A 665 27.94 39.53 -9.01
C SER A 665 29.31 40.08 -8.59
N THR A 666 29.91 40.93 -9.42
CA THR A 666 31.18 41.62 -9.19
C THR A 666 31.09 42.80 -8.21
N GLN A 667 29.88 43.27 -7.90
CA GLN A 667 29.67 44.35 -6.94
C GLN A 667 29.69 43.85 -5.49
N SER A 668 30.11 44.71 -4.58
CA SER A 668 30.19 44.39 -3.16
C SER A 668 30.08 45.62 -2.26
N ILE A 669 29.77 45.34 -1.00
CA ILE A 669 29.88 46.26 0.12
C ILE A 669 30.99 45.75 1.03
N GLU A 670 32.03 46.57 1.21
CA GLU A 670 33.07 46.33 2.21
C GLU A 670 32.77 47.20 3.43
N ALA A 671 32.59 46.58 4.59
CA ALA A 671 32.14 47.25 5.80
C ALA A 671 33.14 47.03 6.94
N LYS A 672 33.47 48.11 7.64
CA LYS A 672 34.39 48.13 8.78
C LYS A 672 33.78 48.95 9.90
N MET A 673 33.70 48.34 11.08
CA MET A 673 33.23 49.03 12.28
C MET A 673 34.38 49.27 13.24
N THR A 674 34.52 50.51 13.71
CA THR A 674 35.50 50.90 14.73
C THR A 674 34.83 51.73 15.80
N VAL A 675 35.23 51.56 17.05
CA VAL A 675 34.67 52.33 18.17
C VAL A 675 35.75 53.18 18.80
N ARG A 676 35.41 54.43 19.13
CA ARG A 676 36.20 55.33 19.95
C ARG A 676 35.51 55.50 21.29
N PHE A 677 36.10 54.95 22.35
CA PHE A 677 35.56 55.10 23.71
C PHE A 677 36.18 56.32 24.41
N ASN A 678 35.36 57.03 25.18
CA ASN A 678 35.77 58.10 26.08
C ASN A 678 35.64 57.60 27.54
N TYR A 679 36.75 57.53 28.24
CA TYR A 679 36.82 57.07 29.63
C TYR A 679 37.16 58.20 30.59
N ASN A 680 36.59 58.12 31.79
CA ASN A 680 37.08 58.83 32.95
C ASN A 680 37.75 57.82 33.88
N PHE A 681 39.09 57.88 33.99
CA PHE A 681 39.80 57.19 35.07
C PHE A 681 39.82 58.10 36.30
N GLU A 682 39.44 57.54 37.46
CA GLU A 682 39.72 58.14 38.78
C GLU A 682 41.15 57.87 39.25
#